data_AF-A0AAV5A645-F1
#
_entry.id   AF-A0AAV5A645-F1
#
_cell.length_a   1.000
_cell.length_b   1.000
_cell.length_c   1.000
_cell.angle_alpha   90.00
_cell.angle_beta   90.00
_cell.angle_gamma   90.00
#
_symmetry.space_group_name_H-M   'P 1'
#
loop_
_entity.id
_entity.type
_entity.pdbx_description
1 polymer ?
#
loop_
_entity_poly.entity_id
_entity_poly.type
_entity_poly.pdbx_seq_one_letter_code
_entity_poly.pdbx_strand_id
1 'polypeptide(L)'
;MPWQYNCVSVIMGSDPASGADCPKVTASRQKLKTKIRPPRPPTDANHNENWARLANAVREIHNHNAFRLSYEETYRHAYNLVIAKHGDIVYRGVNDLIMENLDKLAKEEVAPAFPSGGSSDPAHQSQEGEVFLKAIRKVWDDHLRCMRQLKQDKFYTRAANVPEIWDAGLTHFLEHIILSKLYPIKNHITSTILRQIQLERNDYAINQSAMKSCVDILLDLSLDKYGSTVYNKYLETEFLKDSEVFYKAEGERLMDMCDTPAYLARAETRFVSEELRTLHYLSAKTHPPLRRILESTLLTPHLTALINMPNSGLDSMIDNGKMDDLARMYRLFCMVEIGLPTLRKALKDSIAQRGKDINQSTRGTEAEEPGDEDIEQPDAKGKGKATGKVTGSNAVVSALKWVDDILSLKDKFDRILKLPFNGDMTIQVSMVEAFDSFINLNPRAPEFISLFIDDHLKKGMKGKTDEEVDVILDKTITVFRFITEKDVFERYYKGHLAKRLLLNRSTSDDAERGMLAKLKVECGYQFTQKLEGMFHDMKLSVDTQNAYKEYLSGVNPPAIDLSVIVMTSTFWPMNHPSATCTFAPEMIQACRSFESFYLRRHSGRKLTWQPGLGNADVRTRFKARTHDLNVSTYALVILLLFEDLKNNEVLTYQDIKSATQLADNELKRNLQSLACAKYKVLKKHPPSRDISSDDSFTFNEDFTAPLQRIKIGTIATKVESTEERRETRDRVEEERKHQIDACVVRIMKDRKQMSHNDLLTEVVRQLSSRFQPQPQLLKKRIESLIEREYLDRGQDRKSYTYMA
;
A
#
# COMPACT_ATOMS: atom_id res chain seq x y z
N MET A 1 -1.52 40.55 -77.09
CA MET A 1 -3.00 40.76 -77.11
C MET A 1 -3.65 39.44 -76.72
N PRO A 2 -4.59 39.34 -75.75
CA PRO A 2 -5.44 40.36 -75.12
C PRO A 2 -5.11 40.51 -73.61
N TRP A 3 -4.37 41.57 -73.26
CA TRP A 3 -3.78 41.80 -71.92
C TRP A 3 -4.14 43.19 -71.37
N GLN A 4 -5.39 43.66 -71.52
CA GLN A 4 -5.68 45.07 -71.21
C GLN A 4 -7.04 45.41 -70.57
N TYR A 5 -7.87 44.46 -70.15
CA TYR A 5 -9.17 44.80 -69.57
C TYR A 5 -9.51 43.88 -68.40
N ASN A 6 -9.13 44.30 -67.19
CA ASN A 6 -9.76 44.06 -65.87
C ASN A 6 -8.74 44.19 -64.74
N CYS A 7 -8.03 45.31 -64.68
CA CYS A 7 -7.39 45.77 -63.46
C CYS A 7 -8.20 46.96 -63.02
N VAL A 8 -8.99 46.88 -61.94
CA VAL A 8 -9.42 48.00 -61.09
C VAL A 8 -10.29 47.41 -59.95
N SER A 9 -9.84 47.38 -58.68
CA SER A 9 -10.69 47.50 -57.45
C SER A 9 -9.83 47.77 -56.20
N VAL A 10 -9.77 49.02 -55.71
CA VAL A 10 -9.05 49.44 -54.48
C VAL A 10 -9.67 50.72 -53.88
N ILE A 11 -9.69 50.83 -52.54
CA ILE A 11 -9.80 52.03 -51.67
C ILE A 11 -11.19 52.50 -51.21
N MET A 12 -11.69 51.89 -50.10
CA MET A 12 -12.80 52.23 -49.14
C MET A 12 -14.19 51.49 -49.20
N GLY A 13 -14.30 50.27 -48.71
CA GLY A 13 -15.65 49.69 -48.50
C GLY A 13 -16.41 50.41 -47.38
N SER A 14 -17.52 51.07 -47.72
CA SER A 14 -18.56 51.48 -46.78
C SER A 14 -19.47 50.28 -46.47
N ASP A 15 -19.70 49.98 -45.19
CA ASP A 15 -20.95 49.35 -44.74
C ASP A 15 -21.31 49.79 -43.30
N PRO A 16 -22.60 50.06 -43.01
CA PRO A 16 -23.08 50.56 -41.72
C PRO A 16 -23.46 49.42 -40.76
N ALA A 17 -23.37 49.68 -39.46
CA ALA A 17 -23.73 48.73 -38.41
C ALA A 17 -25.17 48.91 -37.89
N SER A 18 -25.72 47.79 -37.41
CA SER A 18 -26.83 47.59 -36.44
C SER A 18 -28.29 47.76 -36.93
N GLY A 19 -29.16 46.85 -36.49
CA GLY A 19 -30.50 46.61 -37.04
C GLY A 19 -31.65 46.76 -36.04
N ALA A 20 -32.89 46.53 -36.51
CA ALA A 20 -34.10 46.19 -35.75
C ALA A 20 -35.30 45.97 -36.71
N ASP A 21 -36.07 44.91 -36.43
CA ASP A 21 -37.48 44.58 -36.75
C ASP A 21 -38.10 44.54 -38.18
N CYS A 22 -38.90 43.48 -38.38
CA CYS A 22 -39.77 43.07 -39.50
C CYS A 22 -40.85 44.10 -39.94
N PRO A 23 -41.63 43.93 -41.06
CA PRO A 23 -41.84 42.73 -41.89
C PRO A 23 -41.79 42.93 -43.43
N LYS A 24 -41.89 41.79 -44.13
CA LYS A 24 -41.87 41.56 -45.59
C LYS A 24 -42.79 42.47 -46.42
N VAL A 25 -42.24 43.08 -47.47
CA VAL A 25 -42.97 43.40 -48.72
C VAL A 25 -42.09 43.04 -49.92
N THR A 26 -42.64 42.19 -50.79
CA THR A 26 -42.07 41.73 -52.05
C THR A 26 -42.05 42.85 -53.10
N ALA A 27 -40.89 43.14 -53.70
CA ALA A 27 -40.82 43.79 -55.01
C ALA A 27 -39.51 43.42 -55.72
N SER A 28 -39.64 42.76 -56.87
CA SER A 28 -38.59 42.45 -57.81
C SER A 28 -38.05 43.74 -58.46
N ARG A 29 -36.72 43.91 -58.50
CA ARG A 29 -36.10 44.98 -59.31
C ARG A 29 -34.89 44.44 -60.08
N GLN A 30 -35.01 44.53 -61.40
CA GLN A 30 -34.03 44.10 -62.40
C GLN A 30 -32.66 44.78 -62.23
N LYS A 31 -31.58 44.00 -62.36
CA LYS A 31 -30.21 44.52 -62.48
C LYS A 31 -29.99 45.09 -63.88
N LEU A 32 -29.91 46.42 -64.00
CA LEU A 32 -29.34 47.11 -65.16
C LEU A 32 -27.81 47.04 -65.10
N LYS A 33 -27.20 46.31 -66.04
CA LYS A 33 -25.76 46.35 -66.30
C LYS A 33 -25.44 47.57 -67.19
N THR A 34 -24.86 48.61 -66.63
CA THR A 34 -24.25 49.71 -67.40
C THR A 34 -22.79 49.36 -67.73
N LYS A 35 -22.49 49.28 -69.03
CA LYS A 35 -21.13 49.07 -69.59
C LYS A 35 -20.39 50.41 -69.58
N ILE A 36 -19.26 50.50 -68.87
CA ILE A 36 -18.39 51.68 -68.82
C ILE A 36 -17.33 51.59 -69.95
N ARG A 37 -17.11 52.69 -70.70
CA ARG A 37 -16.06 52.81 -71.73
C ARG A 37 -14.71 53.22 -71.10
N PRO A 38 -13.56 52.77 -71.64
CA PRO A 38 -12.24 53.11 -71.12
C PRO A 38 -11.81 54.55 -71.47
N PRO A 39 -11.09 55.27 -70.58
CA PRO A 39 -10.50 56.57 -70.89
C PRO A 39 -9.10 56.47 -71.53
N ARG A 40 -8.68 57.54 -72.21
CA ARG A 40 -7.35 57.72 -72.87
C ARG A 40 -6.19 57.77 -71.85
N PRO A 41 -4.95 57.41 -72.24
CA PRO A 41 -3.81 57.34 -71.32
C PRO A 41 -3.41 58.74 -70.79
N PRO A 42 -2.97 58.86 -69.53
CA PRO A 42 -2.56 60.13 -68.93
C PRO A 42 -1.12 60.52 -69.30
N THR A 43 -0.85 61.83 -69.29
CA THR A 43 0.48 62.46 -69.42
C THR A 43 1.26 62.39 -68.10
N ASP A 44 2.60 62.26 -68.19
CA ASP A 44 3.53 62.01 -67.06
C ASP A 44 3.49 63.04 -65.90
N ALA A 45 2.93 64.24 -66.10
CA ALA A 45 2.86 65.30 -65.09
C ALA A 45 1.86 65.01 -63.94
N ASN A 46 0.96 64.03 -64.09
CA ASN A 46 -0.11 63.79 -63.14
C ASN A 46 0.25 62.79 -62.01
N HIS A 47 1.44 62.16 -62.06
CA HIS A 47 1.80 61.09 -61.11
C HIS A 47 2.11 61.59 -59.69
N ASN A 48 2.88 62.68 -59.56
CA ASN A 48 3.26 63.23 -58.25
C ASN A 48 2.05 63.79 -57.49
N GLU A 49 1.11 64.42 -58.19
CA GLU A 49 -0.13 64.93 -57.59
C GLU A 49 -1.06 63.79 -57.17
N ASN A 50 -1.18 62.74 -57.99
CA ASN A 50 -1.94 61.53 -57.63
C ASN A 50 -1.35 60.82 -56.40
N TRP A 51 -0.01 60.76 -56.27
CA TRP A 51 0.65 60.21 -55.08
C TRP A 51 0.45 61.10 -53.85
N ALA A 52 0.59 62.43 -53.97
CA ALA A 52 0.38 63.36 -52.87
C ALA A 52 -1.05 63.27 -52.29
N ARG A 53 -2.06 63.13 -53.16
CA ARG A 53 -3.46 62.93 -52.76
C ARG A 53 -3.67 61.56 -52.09
N LEU A 54 -3.03 60.51 -52.59
CA LEU A 54 -3.09 59.17 -51.99
C LEU A 54 -2.39 59.12 -50.63
N ALA A 55 -1.21 59.73 -50.50
CA ALA A 55 -0.49 59.85 -49.23
C ALA A 55 -1.29 60.66 -48.20
N ASN A 56 -1.97 61.72 -48.61
CA ASN A 56 -2.87 62.46 -47.74
C ASN A 56 -4.07 61.61 -47.29
N ALA A 57 -4.65 60.81 -48.19
CA ALA A 57 -5.72 59.88 -47.83
C ALA A 57 -5.28 58.84 -46.78
N VAL A 58 -4.08 58.28 -46.91
CA VAL A 58 -3.50 57.36 -45.91
C VAL A 58 -3.29 58.06 -44.56
N ARG A 59 -2.81 59.32 -44.55
CA ARG A 59 -2.68 60.11 -43.31
C ARG A 59 -4.02 60.44 -42.67
N GLU A 60 -5.04 60.77 -43.46
CA GLU A 60 -6.40 61.00 -42.94
C GLU A 60 -7.02 59.72 -42.36
N ILE A 61 -6.70 58.54 -42.91
CA ILE A 61 -7.06 57.24 -42.32
C ILE A 61 -6.40 57.06 -40.95
N HIS A 62 -5.08 57.30 -40.86
CA HIS A 62 -4.35 57.24 -39.58
C HIS A 62 -4.86 58.27 -38.55
N ASN A 63 -5.38 59.42 -38.99
CA ASN A 63 -5.98 60.44 -38.12
C ASN A 63 -7.47 60.21 -37.81
N HIS A 64 -8.02 59.01 -38.10
CA HIS A 64 -9.43 58.64 -37.93
C HIS A 64 -10.46 59.49 -38.72
N ASN A 65 -10.03 60.21 -39.75
CA ASN A 65 -10.87 61.05 -40.59
C ASN A 65 -11.30 60.36 -41.90
N ALA A 66 -11.26 59.03 -41.94
CA ALA A 66 -11.56 58.24 -43.14
C ALA A 66 -12.94 58.53 -43.77
N PHE A 67 -13.92 59.01 -42.99
CA PHE A 67 -15.25 59.40 -43.49
C PHE A 67 -15.23 60.62 -44.43
N ARG A 68 -14.15 61.41 -44.43
CA ARG A 68 -13.97 62.60 -45.29
C ARG A 68 -13.44 62.24 -46.68
N LEU A 69 -13.06 60.99 -46.89
CA LEU A 69 -12.47 60.51 -48.13
C LEU A 69 -13.55 59.91 -49.03
N SER A 70 -13.44 60.08 -50.35
CA SER A 70 -14.28 59.39 -51.33
C SER A 70 -13.60 58.09 -51.78
N TYR A 71 -14.34 56.97 -51.73
CA TYR A 71 -13.88 55.67 -52.27
C TYR A 71 -13.36 55.83 -53.68
N GLU A 72 -14.22 56.39 -54.51
CA GLU A 72 -14.10 56.40 -55.96
C GLU A 72 -12.93 57.29 -56.41
N GLU A 73 -12.70 58.40 -55.71
CA GLU A 73 -11.59 59.31 -56.02
C GLU A 73 -10.25 58.71 -55.62
N THR A 74 -10.15 58.20 -54.39
CA THR A 74 -8.90 57.62 -53.88
C THR A 74 -8.50 56.39 -54.69
N TYR A 75 -9.49 55.55 -55.03
CA TYR A 75 -9.35 54.43 -55.96
C TYR A 75 -8.79 54.83 -57.32
N ARG A 76 -9.36 55.89 -57.92
CA ARG A 76 -8.97 56.38 -59.25
C ARG A 76 -7.53 56.89 -59.23
N HIS A 77 -7.11 57.56 -58.16
CA HIS A 77 -5.73 58.00 -57.97
C HIS A 77 -4.76 56.81 -57.88
N ALA A 78 -5.07 55.79 -57.06
CA ALA A 78 -4.25 54.59 -56.98
C ALA A 78 -4.23 53.78 -58.29
N TYR A 79 -5.37 53.70 -58.98
CA TYR A 79 -5.49 52.99 -60.24
C TYR A 79 -4.65 53.61 -61.36
N ASN A 80 -4.70 54.94 -61.49
CA ASN A 80 -3.91 55.67 -62.48
C ASN A 80 -2.40 55.45 -62.25
N LEU A 81 -1.95 55.35 -60.99
CA LEU A 81 -0.54 55.09 -60.64
C LEU A 81 -0.11 53.65 -60.97
N VAL A 82 -0.99 52.67 -60.77
CA VAL A 82 -0.70 51.26 -61.07
C VAL A 82 -0.66 51.00 -62.59
N ILE A 83 -1.55 51.63 -63.38
CA ILE A 83 -1.51 51.56 -64.86
C ILE A 83 -0.21 52.18 -65.39
N ALA A 84 0.27 53.25 -64.77
CA ALA A 84 1.51 53.94 -65.15
C ALA A 84 2.79 53.17 -64.78
N LYS A 85 2.69 51.90 -64.37
CA LYS A 85 3.80 51.04 -63.91
C LYS A 85 4.53 51.53 -62.64
N HIS A 86 3.93 52.43 -61.86
CA HIS A 86 4.51 52.94 -60.59
C HIS A 86 4.00 52.19 -59.34
N GLY A 87 3.60 50.92 -59.48
CA GLY A 87 3.08 50.12 -58.36
C GLY A 87 4.07 49.92 -57.21
N ASP A 88 5.37 49.97 -57.50
CA ASP A 88 6.46 49.86 -56.53
C ASP A 88 6.62 51.11 -55.66
N ILE A 89 6.38 52.29 -56.23
CA ILE A 89 6.39 53.58 -55.51
C ILE A 89 5.18 53.66 -54.58
N VAL A 90 4.01 53.22 -55.06
CA VAL A 90 2.80 53.17 -54.25
C VAL A 90 2.94 52.18 -53.09
N TYR A 91 3.44 50.98 -53.35
CA TYR A 91 3.64 49.99 -52.30
C TYR A 91 4.66 50.45 -51.25
N ARG A 92 5.84 50.94 -51.67
CA ARG A 92 6.86 51.45 -50.75
C ARG A 92 6.37 52.65 -49.96
N GLY A 93 5.80 53.64 -50.64
CA GLY A 93 5.33 54.86 -49.97
C GLY A 93 4.18 54.62 -49.00
N VAL A 94 3.29 53.64 -49.23
CA VAL A 94 2.25 53.27 -48.26
C VAL A 94 2.89 52.61 -47.03
N ASN A 95 3.88 51.73 -47.22
CA ASN A 95 4.63 51.14 -46.12
C ASN A 95 5.39 52.22 -45.32
N ASP A 96 6.01 53.19 -45.99
CA ASP A 96 6.73 54.30 -45.33
C ASP A 96 5.79 55.14 -44.45
N LEU A 97 4.57 55.43 -44.91
CA LEU A 97 3.55 56.15 -44.13
C LEU A 97 3.02 55.33 -42.94
N ILE A 98 2.96 54.01 -43.06
CA ILE A 98 2.60 53.12 -41.95
C ILE A 98 3.72 53.11 -40.90
N MET A 99 4.98 53.01 -41.33
CA MET A 99 6.15 53.07 -40.44
C MET A 99 6.22 54.41 -39.68
N GLU A 100 6.06 55.54 -40.37
CA GLU A 100 6.05 56.88 -39.77
C GLU A 100 4.96 57.02 -38.70
N ASN A 101 3.76 56.50 -38.96
CA ASN A 101 2.65 56.53 -38.01
C ASN A 101 2.91 55.65 -36.78
N LEU A 102 3.47 54.45 -36.97
CA LEU A 102 3.83 53.56 -35.86
C LEU A 102 4.92 54.18 -34.96
N ASP A 103 5.95 54.80 -35.54
CA ASP A 103 6.99 55.49 -34.77
C ASP A 103 6.43 56.68 -33.99
N LYS A 104 5.46 57.42 -34.57
CA LYS A 104 4.73 58.49 -33.88
C LYS A 104 3.93 57.94 -32.70
N LEU A 105 3.13 56.89 -32.90
CA LEU A 105 2.32 56.26 -31.85
C LEU A 105 3.18 55.65 -30.73
N ALA A 106 4.34 55.07 -31.06
CA ALA A 106 5.30 54.59 -30.07
C ALA A 106 5.78 55.71 -29.14
N LYS A 107 6.08 56.89 -29.71
CA LYS A 107 6.57 58.07 -28.97
C LYS A 107 5.48 58.74 -28.14
N GLU A 108 4.29 58.92 -28.69
CA GLU A 108 3.22 59.73 -28.08
C GLU A 108 2.35 58.93 -27.10
N GLU A 109 2.14 57.63 -27.33
CA GLU A 109 1.17 56.82 -26.57
C GLU A 109 1.83 55.70 -25.75
N VAL A 110 2.87 55.04 -26.27
CA VAL A 110 3.48 53.86 -25.59
C VAL A 110 4.60 54.27 -24.63
N ALA A 111 5.54 55.10 -25.07
CA ALA A 111 6.69 55.50 -24.26
C ALA A 111 6.33 56.27 -22.97
N PRO A 112 5.34 57.17 -22.95
CA PRO A 112 4.92 57.85 -21.71
C PRO A 112 4.22 56.93 -20.71
N ALA A 113 3.69 55.80 -21.18
CA ALA A 113 2.98 54.83 -20.36
C ALA A 113 3.91 53.80 -19.69
N PHE A 114 5.24 53.95 -19.80
CA PHE A 114 6.18 53.02 -19.16
C PHE A 114 6.03 53.04 -17.63
N PRO A 115 5.96 51.85 -16.99
CA PRO A 115 5.92 51.78 -15.53
C PRO A 115 7.15 52.46 -14.93
N SER A 116 6.93 53.36 -13.97
CA SER A 116 7.99 54.20 -13.40
C SER A 116 8.86 53.43 -12.40
N GLY A 117 8.42 52.26 -11.93
CA GLY A 117 9.21 51.31 -11.15
C GLY A 117 9.60 51.76 -9.74
N GLY A 118 9.29 53.00 -9.35
CA GLY A 118 9.70 53.63 -8.09
C GLY A 118 8.74 53.45 -6.91
N SER A 119 7.52 52.96 -7.12
CA SER A 119 6.55 52.72 -6.04
C SER A 119 6.69 51.32 -5.46
N SER A 120 6.82 51.19 -4.14
CA SER A 120 6.83 49.89 -3.44
C SER A 120 5.44 49.29 -3.24
N ASP A 121 4.37 50.04 -3.48
CA ASP A 121 2.99 49.61 -3.26
C ASP A 121 2.51 48.64 -4.36
N PRO A 122 2.11 47.39 -4.02
CA PRO A 122 1.56 46.41 -4.96
C PRO A 122 0.36 46.91 -5.77
N ALA A 123 -0.53 47.72 -5.17
CA ALA A 123 -1.73 48.22 -5.85
C ALA A 123 -1.35 49.23 -6.95
N HIS A 124 -0.45 50.16 -6.63
CA HIS A 124 0.08 51.12 -7.59
C HIS A 124 0.82 50.44 -8.75
N GLN A 125 1.62 49.42 -8.45
CA GLN A 125 2.33 48.64 -9.48
C GLN A 125 1.37 47.90 -10.41
N SER A 126 0.27 47.35 -9.86
CA SER A 126 -0.75 46.72 -10.70
C SER A 126 -1.43 47.73 -11.63
N GLN A 127 -1.73 48.93 -11.12
CA GLN A 127 -2.34 50.01 -11.90
C GLN A 127 -1.40 50.55 -12.99
N GLU A 128 -0.13 50.82 -12.68
CA GLU A 128 0.87 51.24 -13.68
C GLU A 128 0.98 50.23 -14.81
N GLY A 129 1.06 48.94 -14.48
CA GLY A 129 1.14 47.90 -15.49
C GLY A 129 -0.15 47.77 -16.29
N GLU A 130 -1.33 47.95 -15.69
CA GLU A 130 -2.60 47.98 -16.42
C GLU A 130 -2.64 49.11 -17.45
N VAL A 131 -2.24 50.33 -17.06
CA VAL A 131 -2.21 51.50 -17.95
C VAL A 131 -1.30 51.23 -19.14
N PHE A 132 -0.10 50.68 -18.90
CA PHE A 132 0.84 50.33 -19.95
C PHE A 132 0.30 49.28 -20.93
N LEU A 133 -0.26 48.18 -20.40
CA LEU A 133 -0.82 47.10 -21.22
C LEU A 133 -2.02 47.59 -22.05
N LYS A 134 -2.87 48.45 -21.48
CA LYS A 134 -3.99 49.08 -22.21
C LYS A 134 -3.49 50.04 -23.30
N ALA A 135 -2.41 50.78 -23.07
CA ALA A 135 -1.82 51.67 -24.08
C ALA A 135 -1.33 50.88 -25.30
N ILE A 136 -0.65 49.74 -25.09
CA ILE A 136 -0.23 48.85 -26.19
C ILE A 136 -1.42 48.30 -26.96
N ARG A 137 -2.45 47.83 -26.23
CA ARG A 137 -3.67 47.32 -26.86
C ARG A 137 -4.39 48.38 -27.69
N LYS A 138 -4.47 49.62 -27.17
CA LYS A 138 -5.04 50.76 -27.89
C LYS A 138 -4.31 51.01 -29.21
N VAL A 139 -2.97 51.02 -29.20
CA VAL A 139 -2.14 51.23 -30.41
C VAL A 139 -2.29 50.06 -31.39
N TRP A 140 -2.39 48.82 -30.90
CA TRP A 140 -2.64 47.65 -31.74
C TRP A 140 -4.01 47.66 -32.41
N ASP A 141 -5.07 47.95 -31.65
CA ASP A 141 -6.44 47.99 -32.19
C ASP A 141 -6.60 49.15 -33.19
N ASP A 142 -5.97 50.29 -32.93
CA ASP A 142 -5.90 51.40 -33.88
C ASP A 142 -5.16 51.01 -35.18
N HIS A 143 -3.98 50.41 -35.05
CA HIS A 143 -3.22 49.91 -36.20
C HIS A 143 -4.04 48.92 -37.03
N LEU A 144 -4.61 47.88 -36.41
CA LEU A 144 -5.45 46.91 -37.14
C LEU A 144 -6.68 47.55 -37.77
N ARG A 145 -7.30 48.55 -37.12
CA ARG A 145 -8.42 49.30 -37.69
C ARG A 145 -7.99 50.06 -38.95
N CYS A 146 -6.87 50.77 -38.90
CA CYS A 146 -6.28 51.46 -40.06
C CYS A 146 -5.95 50.46 -41.17
N MET A 147 -5.30 49.34 -40.84
CA MET A 147 -4.95 48.28 -41.79
C MET A 147 -6.18 47.65 -42.46
N ARG A 148 -7.31 47.49 -41.75
CA ARG A 148 -8.57 46.99 -42.35
C ARG A 148 -9.15 47.97 -43.37
N GLN A 149 -8.96 49.28 -43.16
CA GLN A 149 -9.39 50.31 -44.10
C GLN A 149 -8.45 50.38 -45.32
N LEU A 150 -7.18 50.00 -45.16
CA LEU A 150 -6.17 49.89 -46.20
C LEU A 150 -6.22 48.54 -46.93
N LYS A 151 -7.29 48.26 -47.69
CA LYS A 151 -7.41 47.01 -48.49
C LYS A 151 -6.67 47.13 -49.84
N GLN A 152 -5.75 46.20 -50.14
CA GLN A 152 -4.95 46.17 -51.40
C GLN A 152 -5.44 45.11 -52.41
N ASP A 153 -5.18 45.35 -53.69
CA ASP A 153 -5.36 44.39 -54.77
C ASP A 153 -4.26 43.31 -54.79
N LYS A 154 -4.66 42.03 -54.84
CA LYS A 154 -3.77 40.85 -54.75
C LYS A 154 -2.90 40.64 -56.00
N PHE A 155 -3.13 41.41 -57.07
CA PHE A 155 -2.46 41.21 -58.35
C PHE A 155 -1.03 41.78 -58.39
N TYR A 156 -0.76 42.95 -57.80
CA TYR A 156 0.61 43.52 -57.78
C TYR A 156 1.53 42.75 -56.84
N THR A 157 1.06 42.42 -55.62
CA THR A 157 1.85 41.70 -54.61
C THR A 157 2.29 40.31 -55.09
N ARG A 158 1.41 39.60 -55.80
CA ARG A 158 1.71 38.32 -56.45
C ARG A 158 2.68 38.44 -57.63
N ALA A 159 2.57 39.51 -58.43
CA ALA A 159 3.45 39.74 -59.57
C ALA A 159 4.87 40.19 -59.16
N ALA A 160 4.98 40.94 -58.06
CA ALA A 160 6.25 41.47 -57.54
C ALA A 160 6.87 40.60 -56.42
N ASN A 161 6.23 39.50 -56.03
CA ASN A 161 6.65 38.62 -54.94
C ASN A 161 6.91 39.36 -53.61
N VAL A 162 6.05 40.32 -53.28
CA VAL A 162 6.09 41.10 -52.03
C VAL A 162 4.91 40.71 -51.12
N PRO A 163 5.05 40.83 -49.78
CA PRO A 163 3.96 40.54 -48.85
C PRO A 163 2.69 41.38 -49.14
N GLU A 164 1.52 40.88 -48.73
CA GLU A 164 0.32 41.73 -48.75
C GLU A 164 0.49 42.88 -47.74
N ILE A 165 -0.10 44.06 -48.01
CA ILE A 165 -0.01 45.21 -47.08
C ILE A 165 -0.43 44.82 -45.65
N TRP A 166 -1.40 43.92 -45.49
CA TRP A 166 -1.78 43.38 -44.19
C TRP A 166 -0.61 42.70 -43.46
N ASP A 167 0.07 41.75 -44.13
CA ASP A 167 1.20 41.01 -43.58
C ASP A 167 2.43 41.93 -43.36
N ALA A 168 2.64 42.88 -44.27
CA ALA A 168 3.67 43.91 -44.12
C ALA A 168 3.38 44.82 -42.92
N GLY A 169 2.12 45.22 -42.70
CA GLY A 169 1.71 46.02 -41.55
C GLY A 169 1.88 45.30 -40.22
N LEU A 170 1.66 43.98 -40.16
CA LEU A 170 1.98 43.17 -38.97
C LEU A 170 3.49 43.11 -38.73
N THR A 171 4.28 43.00 -39.80
CA THR A 171 5.76 43.02 -39.73
C THR A 171 6.27 44.38 -39.26
N HIS A 172 5.70 45.48 -39.76
CA HIS A 172 6.07 46.83 -39.33
C HIS A 172 5.70 47.10 -37.88
N PHE A 173 4.55 46.62 -37.41
CA PHE A 173 4.19 46.70 -35.99
C PHE A 173 5.20 45.96 -35.12
N LEU A 174 5.62 44.76 -35.56
CA LEU A 174 6.66 44.00 -34.88
C LEU A 174 7.99 44.76 -34.82
N GLU A 175 8.44 45.38 -35.92
CA GLU A 175 9.75 46.05 -36.00
C GLU A 175 9.77 47.44 -35.33
N HIS A 176 8.71 48.23 -35.49
CA HIS A 176 8.66 49.62 -35.04
C HIS A 176 8.06 49.81 -33.65
N ILE A 177 7.16 48.91 -33.21
CA ILE A 177 6.59 48.95 -31.84
C ILE A 177 7.28 47.93 -30.95
N ILE A 178 7.13 46.64 -31.22
CA ILE A 178 7.57 45.59 -30.28
C ILE A 178 9.11 45.52 -30.21
N LEU A 179 9.78 45.38 -31.35
CA LEU A 179 11.24 45.29 -31.49
C LEU A 179 11.89 46.63 -31.82
N SER A 180 11.23 47.74 -31.46
CA SER A 180 11.70 49.08 -31.73
C SER A 180 13.14 49.28 -31.25
N LYS A 181 13.98 49.87 -32.11
CA LYS A 181 15.36 50.24 -31.73
C LYS A 181 15.41 51.52 -30.91
N LEU A 182 14.36 52.34 -30.98
CA LEU A 182 14.28 53.64 -30.30
C LEU A 182 13.80 53.52 -28.86
N TYR A 183 12.87 52.60 -28.59
CA TYR A 183 12.29 52.38 -27.28
C TYR A 183 12.31 50.89 -26.93
N PRO A 184 12.78 50.48 -25.72
CA PRO A 184 12.87 49.08 -25.33
C PRO A 184 11.51 48.46 -24.93
N ILE A 185 10.48 48.64 -25.76
CA ILE A 185 9.08 48.29 -25.48
C ILE A 185 8.94 46.80 -25.15
N LYS A 186 9.58 45.90 -25.93
CA LYS A 186 9.61 44.45 -25.63
C LYS A 186 10.00 44.14 -24.18
N ASN A 187 11.08 44.77 -23.68
CA ASN A 187 11.58 44.49 -22.33
C ASN A 187 10.60 45.00 -21.26
N HIS A 188 9.97 46.15 -21.48
CA HIS A 188 8.91 46.66 -20.61
C HIS A 188 7.66 45.78 -20.65
N ILE A 189 7.27 45.25 -21.81
CA ILE A 189 6.14 44.30 -21.92
C ILE A 189 6.42 43.04 -21.13
N THR A 190 7.56 42.39 -21.37
CA THR A 190 7.93 41.16 -20.67
C THR A 190 8.00 41.41 -19.17
N SER A 191 8.74 42.43 -18.71
CA SER A 191 8.86 42.74 -17.27
C SER A 191 7.54 43.12 -16.62
N THR A 192 6.65 43.84 -17.29
CA THR A 192 5.33 44.19 -16.77
C THR A 192 4.44 42.96 -16.63
N ILE A 193 4.40 42.10 -17.65
CA ILE A 193 3.63 40.85 -17.61
C ILE A 193 4.13 39.95 -16.48
N LEU A 194 5.46 39.77 -16.35
CA LEU A 194 6.04 38.99 -15.26
C LEU A 194 5.72 39.58 -13.88
N ARG A 195 5.82 40.90 -13.72
CA ARG A 195 5.48 41.57 -12.45
C ARG A 195 4.01 41.39 -12.08
N GLN A 196 3.08 41.51 -13.03
CA GLN A 196 1.66 41.27 -12.77
C GLN A 196 1.40 39.82 -12.36
N ILE A 197 2.04 38.84 -13.02
CA ILE A 197 1.94 37.44 -12.61
C ILE A 197 2.48 37.24 -11.19
N GLN A 198 3.59 37.89 -10.84
CA GLN A 198 4.17 37.82 -9.50
C GLN A 198 3.26 38.43 -8.44
N LEU A 199 2.57 39.54 -8.75
CA LEU A 199 1.56 40.13 -7.87
C LEU A 199 0.38 39.16 -7.66
N GLU A 200 -0.12 38.55 -8.73
CA GLU A 200 -1.21 37.58 -8.65
C GLU A 200 -0.82 36.31 -7.85
N ARG A 201 0.43 35.83 -7.99
CA ARG A 201 0.96 34.72 -7.17
C ARG A 201 1.01 35.04 -5.68
N ASN A 202 1.18 36.31 -5.33
CA ASN A 202 1.13 36.82 -3.97
C ASN A 202 -0.29 37.23 -3.54
N ASP A 203 -1.31 36.74 -4.24
CA ASP A 203 -2.74 36.93 -3.97
C ASP A 203 -3.22 38.40 -4.10
N TYR A 204 -2.48 39.25 -4.81
CA TYR A 204 -2.93 40.59 -5.19
C TYR A 204 -3.81 40.54 -6.45
N ALA A 205 -4.83 41.39 -6.49
CA ALA A 205 -5.72 41.50 -7.66
C ALA A 205 -5.00 42.14 -8.84
N ILE A 206 -5.13 41.53 -10.02
CA ILE A 206 -4.63 42.07 -11.29
C ILE A 206 -5.75 42.13 -12.33
N ASN A 207 -5.57 42.96 -13.35
CA ASN A 207 -6.49 43.01 -14.48
C ASN A 207 -6.16 41.92 -15.51
N GLN A 208 -6.74 40.74 -15.32
CA GLN A 208 -6.56 39.58 -16.22
C GLN A 208 -6.97 39.87 -17.68
N SER A 209 -7.93 40.78 -17.89
CA SER A 209 -8.38 41.16 -19.24
C SER A 209 -7.32 41.96 -20.01
N ALA A 210 -6.58 42.85 -19.32
CA ALA A 210 -5.47 43.60 -19.90
C ALA A 210 -4.29 42.68 -20.23
N MET A 211 -4.01 41.71 -19.34
CA MET A 211 -3.00 40.67 -19.54
C MET A 211 -3.31 39.83 -20.78
N LYS A 212 -4.53 39.28 -20.86
CA LYS A 212 -5.00 38.48 -22.00
C LYS A 212 -4.90 39.28 -23.30
N SER A 213 -5.37 40.53 -23.27
CA SER A 213 -5.37 41.41 -24.44
C SER A 213 -3.97 41.65 -25.00
N CYS A 214 -2.94 41.74 -24.16
CA CYS A 214 -1.55 41.90 -24.59
C CYS A 214 -0.91 40.58 -25.01
N VAL A 215 -1.18 39.48 -24.30
CA VAL A 215 -0.68 38.16 -24.69
C VAL A 215 -1.23 37.74 -26.05
N ASP A 216 -2.48 38.06 -26.36
CA ASP A 216 -3.08 37.80 -27.67
C ASP A 216 -2.32 38.51 -28.80
N ILE A 217 -1.88 39.76 -28.58
CA ILE A 217 -1.04 40.49 -29.57
C ILE A 217 0.27 39.74 -29.81
N LEU A 218 0.92 39.24 -28.75
CA LEU A 218 2.17 38.51 -28.85
C LEU A 218 2.02 37.14 -29.52
N LEU A 219 0.83 36.54 -29.44
CA LEU A 219 0.48 35.29 -30.11
C LEU A 219 0.12 35.51 -31.59
N ASP A 220 -0.52 36.63 -31.92
CA ASP A 220 -0.88 37.00 -33.29
C ASP A 220 0.34 37.40 -34.13
N LEU A 221 1.39 37.94 -33.49
CA LEU A 221 2.63 38.34 -34.17
C LEU A 221 3.57 37.14 -34.40
N SER A 222 3.75 36.80 -35.68
CA SER A 222 4.67 35.74 -36.13
C SER A 222 6.06 36.30 -36.48
N LEU A 223 7.12 35.62 -36.04
CA LEU A 223 8.53 35.97 -36.29
C LEU A 223 9.10 35.27 -37.53
N ASP A 224 8.56 34.11 -37.90
CA ASP A 224 9.02 33.33 -39.04
C ASP A 224 7.86 32.67 -39.80
N LYS A 225 8.17 32.17 -41.00
CA LYS A 225 7.21 31.40 -41.82
C LYS A 225 6.91 30.01 -41.24
N TYR A 226 7.60 29.60 -40.17
CA TYR A 226 7.51 28.29 -39.54
C TYR A 226 6.58 28.30 -38.30
N GLY A 227 5.99 29.45 -37.96
CA GLY A 227 4.97 29.59 -36.92
C GLY A 227 5.50 29.93 -35.52
N SER A 228 6.74 30.39 -35.39
CA SER A 228 7.27 30.91 -34.12
C SER A 228 6.68 32.30 -33.84
N THR A 229 6.02 32.47 -32.71
CA THR A 229 5.41 33.75 -32.31
C THR A 229 6.35 34.56 -31.42
N VAL A 230 6.09 35.87 -31.31
CA VAL A 230 6.79 36.74 -30.35
C VAL A 230 6.64 36.22 -28.93
N TYR A 231 5.46 35.69 -28.59
CA TYR A 231 5.18 35.05 -27.30
C TYR A 231 6.17 33.92 -26.99
N ASN A 232 6.33 32.94 -27.88
CA ASN A 232 7.18 31.77 -27.64
C ASN A 232 8.65 32.16 -27.42
N LYS A 233 9.17 33.09 -28.24
CA LYS A 233 10.59 33.45 -28.22
C LYS A 233 10.97 34.35 -27.05
N TYR A 234 10.13 35.33 -26.71
CA TYR A 234 10.51 36.41 -25.80
C TYR A 234 9.76 36.43 -24.48
N LEU A 235 8.50 35.97 -24.43
CA LEU A 235 7.72 35.96 -23.19
C LEU A 235 7.77 34.60 -22.51
N GLU A 236 7.45 33.52 -23.21
CA GLU A 236 7.38 32.17 -22.65
C GLU A 236 8.72 31.73 -22.04
N THR A 237 9.83 31.98 -22.73
CA THR A 237 11.17 31.60 -22.25
C THR A 237 11.53 32.33 -20.95
N GLU A 238 11.26 33.63 -20.84
CA GLU A 238 11.56 34.41 -19.63
C GLU A 238 10.56 34.11 -18.51
N PHE A 239 9.29 33.88 -18.83
CA PHE A 239 8.27 33.45 -17.87
C PHE A 239 8.58 32.11 -17.23
N LEU A 240 9.03 31.12 -17.99
CA LEU A 240 9.41 29.81 -17.45
C LEU A 240 10.63 29.94 -16.52
N LYS A 241 11.64 30.72 -16.89
CA LYS A 241 12.81 30.98 -16.02
C LYS A 241 12.42 31.70 -14.72
N ASP A 242 11.61 32.75 -14.80
CA ASP A 242 11.14 33.48 -13.63
C ASP A 242 10.28 32.59 -12.71
N SER A 243 9.42 31.75 -13.30
CA SER A 243 8.61 30.77 -12.57
C SER A 243 9.45 29.72 -11.85
N GLU A 244 10.53 29.24 -12.47
CA GLU A 244 11.46 28.30 -11.84
C GLU A 244 12.15 28.91 -10.62
N VAL A 245 12.63 30.16 -10.74
CA VAL A 245 13.24 30.90 -9.62
C VAL A 245 12.21 31.13 -8.50
N PHE A 246 11.00 31.55 -8.84
CA PHE A 246 9.93 31.79 -7.88
C PHE A 246 9.58 30.52 -7.10
N TYR A 247 9.29 29.41 -7.79
CA TYR A 247 8.85 28.19 -7.12
C TYR A 247 9.96 27.47 -6.37
N LYS A 248 11.21 27.65 -6.76
CA LYS A 248 12.35 27.19 -5.96
C LYS A 248 12.41 27.91 -4.61
N ALA A 249 12.32 29.24 -4.60
CA ALA A 249 12.31 30.02 -3.37
C ALA A 249 11.06 29.76 -2.52
N GLU A 250 9.90 29.61 -3.18
CA GLU A 250 8.64 29.31 -2.49
C GLU A 250 8.65 27.90 -1.86
N GLY A 251 9.21 26.90 -2.53
CA GLY A 251 9.37 25.55 -1.97
C GLY A 251 10.17 25.54 -0.67
N GLU A 252 11.33 26.20 -0.67
CA GLU A 252 12.18 26.37 0.52
C GLU A 252 11.43 27.12 1.63
N ARG A 253 10.78 28.24 1.31
CA ARG A 253 10.01 29.03 2.27
C ARG A 253 8.86 28.23 2.89
N LEU A 254 8.10 27.48 2.08
CA LEU A 254 6.99 26.66 2.55
C LEU A 254 7.45 25.52 3.43
N MET A 255 8.61 24.91 3.15
CA MET A 255 9.20 23.88 4.00
C MET A 255 9.53 24.39 5.40
N ASP A 256 9.93 25.66 5.54
CA ASP A 256 10.29 26.25 6.83
C ASP A 256 9.06 26.67 7.67
N MET A 257 7.98 27.11 7.02
CA MET A 257 6.82 27.69 7.73
C MET A 257 5.64 26.73 7.91
N CYS A 258 5.54 25.67 7.10
CA CYS A 258 4.36 24.82 7.05
C CYS A 258 4.66 23.42 7.58
N ASP A 259 3.63 22.79 8.14
CA ASP A 259 3.62 21.35 8.37
C ASP A 259 3.33 20.60 7.05
N THR A 260 3.57 19.30 7.03
CA THR A 260 3.41 18.49 5.81
C THR A 260 2.01 18.62 5.18
N PRO A 261 0.88 18.52 5.93
CA PRO A 261 -0.45 18.71 5.34
C PRO A 261 -0.66 20.10 4.72
N ALA A 262 -0.27 21.18 5.41
CA ALA A 262 -0.42 22.54 4.88
C ALA A 262 0.47 22.78 3.66
N TYR A 263 1.69 22.23 3.65
CA TYR A 263 2.59 22.27 2.49
C TYR A 263 1.92 21.63 1.27
N LEU A 264 1.41 20.40 1.43
CA LEU A 264 0.76 19.65 0.34
C LEU A 264 -0.52 20.36 -0.16
N ALA A 265 -1.31 20.94 0.75
CA ALA A 265 -2.48 21.72 0.38
C ALA A 265 -2.10 22.96 -0.46
N ARG A 266 -1.08 23.71 -0.04
CA ARG A 266 -0.58 24.89 -0.77
C ARG A 266 0.01 24.50 -2.13
N ALA A 267 0.81 23.44 -2.18
CA ALA A 267 1.37 22.93 -3.42
C ALA A 267 0.25 22.59 -4.42
N GLU A 268 -0.78 21.85 -3.98
CA GLU A 268 -1.94 21.54 -4.82
C GLU A 268 -2.68 22.80 -5.30
N THR A 269 -2.90 23.79 -4.42
CA THR A 269 -3.50 25.06 -4.83
C THR A 269 -2.67 25.74 -5.91
N ARG A 270 -1.32 25.74 -5.81
CA ARG A 270 -0.45 26.33 -6.84
C ARG A 270 -0.55 25.61 -8.18
N PHE A 271 -0.63 24.27 -8.20
CA PHE A 271 -0.87 23.53 -9.44
C PHE A 271 -2.18 23.97 -10.13
N VAL A 272 -3.27 24.07 -9.37
CA VAL A 272 -4.57 24.51 -9.89
C VAL A 272 -4.52 25.97 -10.34
N SER A 273 -3.92 26.86 -9.55
CA SER A 273 -3.78 28.27 -9.91
C SER A 273 -3.01 28.48 -11.20
N GLU A 274 -1.90 27.76 -11.41
CA GLU A 274 -1.12 27.86 -12.65
C GLU A 274 -1.84 27.27 -13.86
N GLU A 275 -2.59 26.18 -13.69
CA GLU A 275 -3.45 25.64 -14.74
C GLU A 275 -4.49 26.68 -15.19
N LEU A 276 -5.23 27.26 -14.24
CA LEU A 276 -6.21 28.31 -14.52
C LEU A 276 -5.54 29.55 -15.15
N ARG A 277 -4.35 29.94 -14.69
CA ARG A 277 -3.59 31.06 -15.27
C ARG A 277 -3.29 30.82 -16.76
N THR A 278 -2.82 29.61 -17.08
CA THR A 278 -2.53 29.27 -18.47
C THR A 278 -3.77 29.23 -19.36
N LEU A 279 -4.94 28.91 -18.79
CA LEU A 279 -6.21 28.94 -19.49
C LEU A 279 -6.76 30.36 -19.67
N HIS A 280 -6.63 31.22 -18.64
CA HIS A 280 -7.24 32.54 -18.62
C HIS A 280 -6.53 33.56 -19.50
N TYR A 281 -5.20 33.64 -19.45
CA TYR A 281 -4.47 34.69 -20.18
C TYR A 281 -3.13 34.33 -20.80
N LEU A 282 -2.56 33.15 -20.53
CA LEU A 282 -1.36 32.67 -21.26
C LEU A 282 -1.75 31.72 -22.40
N SER A 283 -0.75 31.10 -23.04
CA SER A 283 -0.97 30.04 -24.01
C SER A 283 -1.19 28.69 -23.34
N ALA A 284 -2.18 27.92 -23.79
CA ALA A 284 -2.39 26.54 -23.33
C ALA A 284 -1.17 25.64 -23.57
N LYS A 285 -0.32 25.96 -24.57
CA LYS A 285 0.93 25.24 -24.85
C LYS A 285 2.01 25.46 -23.79
N THR A 286 1.89 26.52 -22.97
CA THR A 286 2.81 26.83 -21.87
C THR A 286 2.51 26.02 -20.61
N HIS A 287 1.32 25.42 -20.49
CA HIS A 287 0.95 24.62 -19.33
C HIS A 287 1.87 23.41 -19.09
N PRO A 288 2.15 22.53 -20.09
CA PRO A 288 3.02 21.37 -19.87
C PRO A 288 4.44 21.70 -19.38
N PRO A 289 5.20 22.66 -19.96
CA PRO A 289 6.52 23.00 -19.43
C PRO A 289 6.45 23.67 -18.05
N LEU A 290 5.43 24.51 -17.79
CA LEU A 290 5.24 25.13 -16.47
C LEU A 290 4.93 24.10 -15.39
N ARG A 291 4.05 23.13 -15.68
CA ARG A 291 3.71 22.05 -14.77
C ARG A 291 4.95 21.23 -14.36
N ARG A 292 5.84 20.93 -15.32
CA ARG A 292 7.11 20.25 -15.02
C ARG A 292 8.01 21.05 -14.09
N ILE A 293 8.00 22.38 -14.19
CA ILE A 293 8.73 23.25 -13.26
C ILE A 293 8.17 23.13 -11.85
N LEU A 294 6.84 23.16 -11.67
CA LEU A 294 6.23 22.95 -10.36
C LEU A 294 6.58 21.56 -9.78
N GLU A 295 6.54 20.52 -10.61
CA GLU A 295 6.92 19.16 -10.22
C GLU A 295 8.41 19.07 -9.81
N SER A 296 9.32 19.71 -10.55
CA SER A 296 10.76 19.68 -10.28
C SER A 296 11.21 20.58 -9.12
N THR A 297 10.42 21.60 -8.76
CA THR A 297 10.75 22.57 -7.70
C THR A 297 9.96 22.33 -6.42
N LEU A 298 8.63 22.25 -6.47
CA LEU A 298 7.78 22.12 -5.27
C LEU A 298 7.68 20.69 -4.74
N LEU A 299 7.85 19.67 -5.58
CA LEU A 299 7.68 18.27 -5.17
C LEU A 299 9.02 17.55 -5.06
N THR A 300 9.69 17.32 -6.20
CA THR A 300 10.88 16.46 -6.33
C THR A 300 11.94 16.66 -5.24
N PRO A 301 12.37 17.89 -4.88
CA PRO A 301 13.44 18.11 -3.90
C PRO A 301 12.99 17.83 -2.45
N HIS A 302 11.70 17.93 -2.18
CA HIS A 302 11.14 17.96 -0.82
C HIS A 302 10.43 16.67 -0.40
N LEU A 303 10.22 15.71 -1.32
CA LEU A 303 9.48 14.47 -1.06
C LEU A 303 9.91 13.74 0.23
N THR A 304 11.23 13.50 0.38
CA THR A 304 11.76 12.78 1.55
C THR A 304 11.64 13.59 2.83
N ALA A 305 11.83 14.91 2.76
CA ALA A 305 11.69 15.80 3.90
C ALA A 305 10.23 15.88 4.39
N LEU A 306 9.27 15.93 3.46
CA LEU A 306 7.83 15.94 3.74
C LEU A 306 7.36 14.65 4.42
N ILE A 307 7.87 13.49 3.96
CA ILE A 307 7.58 12.20 4.57
C ILE A 307 8.12 12.12 6.00
N ASN A 308 9.37 12.54 6.21
CA ASN A 308 10.08 12.36 7.47
C ASN A 308 9.92 13.55 8.44
N MET A 309 9.06 14.53 8.11
CA MET A 309 8.90 15.72 8.92
C MET A 309 8.44 15.36 10.34
N PRO A 310 9.09 15.87 11.40
CA PRO A 310 8.72 15.57 12.78
C PRO A 310 7.28 15.99 13.07
N ASN A 311 6.50 15.12 13.73
CA ASN A 311 5.12 15.36 14.18
C ASN A 311 4.07 15.64 13.09
N SER A 312 4.44 15.83 11.83
CA SER A 312 3.50 16.07 10.72
C SER A 312 3.68 15.16 9.51
N GLY A 313 4.77 14.40 9.46
CA GLY A 313 5.11 13.50 8.35
C GLY A 313 4.16 12.31 8.21
N LEU A 314 4.56 11.36 7.35
CA LEU A 314 3.75 10.19 6.97
C LEU A 314 3.22 9.42 8.19
N ASP A 315 4.10 9.11 9.15
CA ASP A 315 3.73 8.35 10.35
C ASP A 315 2.72 9.07 11.22
N SER A 316 2.88 10.38 11.42
CA SER A 316 1.93 11.19 12.20
C SER A 316 0.55 11.24 11.53
N MET A 317 0.50 11.36 10.20
CA MET A 317 -0.78 11.32 9.47
C MET A 317 -1.46 9.95 9.57
N ILE A 318 -0.68 8.86 9.53
CA ILE A 318 -1.18 7.50 9.71
C ILE A 318 -1.73 7.30 11.14
N ASP A 319 -1.05 7.82 12.16
CA ASP A 319 -1.46 7.67 13.56
C ASP A 319 -2.68 8.49 13.94
N ASN A 320 -2.76 9.72 13.44
CA ASN A 320 -3.90 10.59 13.66
C ASN A 320 -5.08 10.32 12.71
N GLY A 321 -4.96 9.35 11.80
CA GLY A 321 -6.04 8.98 10.88
C GLY A 321 -6.41 10.07 9.87
N LYS A 322 -5.45 10.91 9.45
CA LYS A 322 -5.66 12.01 8.49
C LYS A 322 -5.79 11.49 7.05
N MET A 323 -6.92 10.86 6.74
CA MET A 323 -7.14 10.17 5.45
C MET A 323 -7.10 11.10 4.24
N ASP A 324 -7.67 12.30 4.33
CA ASP A 324 -7.71 13.26 3.22
C ASP A 324 -6.30 13.78 2.87
N ASP A 325 -5.47 13.99 3.90
CA ASP A 325 -4.09 14.44 3.72
C ASP A 325 -3.21 13.33 3.14
N LEU A 326 -3.43 12.08 3.54
CA LEU A 326 -2.78 10.91 2.92
C LEU A 326 -3.19 10.76 1.44
N ALA A 327 -4.46 11.00 1.11
CA ALA A 327 -4.94 10.97 -0.27
C ALA A 327 -4.31 12.10 -1.09
N ARG A 328 -4.14 13.29 -0.50
CA ARG A 328 -3.45 14.42 -1.13
C ARG A 328 -1.97 14.12 -1.36
N MET A 329 -1.28 13.57 -0.36
CA MET A 329 0.10 13.13 -0.47
C MET A 329 0.25 12.14 -1.63
N TYR A 330 -0.60 11.11 -1.69
CA TYR A 330 -0.57 10.13 -2.76
C TYR A 330 -0.78 10.74 -4.15
N ARG A 331 -1.82 11.58 -4.33
CA ARG A 331 -2.09 12.23 -5.62
C ARG A 331 -0.92 13.08 -6.11
N LEU A 332 -0.30 13.86 -5.23
CA LEU A 332 0.86 14.70 -5.57
C LEU A 332 2.12 13.86 -5.85
N PHE A 333 2.36 12.80 -5.07
CA PHE A 333 3.53 11.94 -5.26
C PHE A 333 3.42 11.11 -6.54
N CYS A 334 2.21 10.79 -7.01
CA CYS A 334 2.01 10.14 -8.30
C CYS A 334 2.27 11.06 -9.51
N MET A 335 2.40 12.38 -9.32
CA MET A 335 2.75 13.31 -10.40
C MET A 335 4.23 13.23 -10.78
N VAL A 336 5.09 12.71 -9.91
CA VAL A 336 6.55 12.69 -10.10
C VAL A 336 7.05 11.24 -10.17
N GLU A 337 7.94 10.95 -11.11
CA GLU A 337 8.47 9.59 -11.34
C GLU A 337 9.10 8.97 -10.07
N ILE A 338 9.81 9.77 -9.27
CA ILE A 338 10.44 9.31 -8.02
C ILE A 338 9.51 9.32 -6.80
N GLY A 339 8.30 9.90 -6.93
CA GLY A 339 7.39 10.09 -5.81
C GLY A 339 6.83 8.78 -5.27
N LEU A 340 6.18 7.98 -6.14
CA LEU A 340 5.60 6.70 -5.74
C LEU A 340 6.65 5.71 -5.16
N PRO A 341 7.85 5.52 -5.77
CA PRO A 341 8.91 4.71 -5.17
C PRO A 341 9.33 5.16 -3.77
N THR A 342 9.40 6.47 -3.53
CA THR A 342 9.80 7.05 -2.23
C THR A 342 8.72 6.80 -1.18
N LEU A 343 7.45 7.07 -1.52
CA LEU A 343 6.30 6.80 -0.63
C LEU A 343 6.21 5.32 -0.27
N ARG A 344 6.40 4.44 -1.26
CA ARG A 344 6.37 2.99 -1.09
C ARG A 344 7.44 2.50 -0.11
N LYS A 345 8.67 3.02 -0.24
CA LYS A 345 9.75 2.72 0.71
C LYS A 345 9.40 3.18 2.12
N ALA A 346 8.93 4.41 2.27
CA ALA A 346 8.55 4.96 3.57
C ALA A 346 7.40 4.18 4.24
N LEU A 347 6.38 3.77 3.47
CA LEU A 347 5.29 2.91 3.97
C LEU A 347 5.81 1.54 4.41
N LYS A 348 6.70 0.93 3.63
CA LYS A 348 7.33 -0.35 3.98
C LYS A 348 8.13 -0.24 5.28
N ASP A 349 8.91 0.82 5.43
CA ASP A 349 9.72 1.08 6.62
C ASP A 349 8.84 1.36 7.85
N SER A 350 7.76 2.14 7.70
CA SER A 350 6.76 2.41 8.75
C SER A 350 6.08 1.12 9.24
N ILE A 351 5.57 0.28 8.32
CA ILE A 351 4.94 -0.99 8.68
C ILE A 351 5.96 -1.91 9.37
N ALA A 352 7.18 -2.00 8.84
CA ALA A 352 8.22 -2.84 9.42
C ALA A 352 8.62 -2.38 10.83
N GLN A 353 8.69 -1.06 11.08
CA GLN A 353 8.99 -0.53 12.41
C GLN A 353 7.86 -0.83 13.39
N ARG A 354 6.60 -0.56 13.03
CA ARG A 354 5.43 -0.87 13.86
C ARG A 354 5.34 -2.36 14.17
N GLY A 355 5.62 -3.21 13.19
CA GLY A 355 5.69 -4.66 13.37
C GLY A 355 6.81 -5.10 14.32
N LYS A 356 7.99 -4.45 14.26
CA LYS A 356 9.07 -4.67 15.23
C LYS A 356 8.68 -4.25 16.64
N ASP A 357 7.97 -3.14 16.79
CA ASP A 357 7.51 -2.66 18.11
C ASP A 357 6.50 -3.64 18.73
N ILE A 358 5.60 -4.22 17.93
CA ILE A 358 4.69 -5.31 18.37
C ILE A 358 5.50 -6.54 18.81
N ASN A 359 6.50 -6.94 18.03
CA ASN A 359 7.37 -8.06 18.38
C ASN A 359 8.19 -7.81 19.66
N GLN A 360 8.70 -6.59 19.87
CA GLN A 360 9.46 -6.21 21.06
C GLN A 360 8.59 -6.13 22.31
N SER A 361 7.39 -5.54 22.20
CA SER A 361 6.41 -5.45 23.29
C SER A 361 6.06 -6.83 23.83
N THR A 362 6.05 -7.83 22.96
CA THR A 362 5.76 -9.23 23.31
C THR A 362 6.96 -9.91 23.98
N ARG A 363 8.20 -9.59 23.56
CA ARG A 363 9.45 -10.10 24.17
C ARG A 363 9.72 -9.52 25.57
N GLY A 364 9.43 -8.23 25.77
CA GLY A 364 9.69 -7.54 27.05
C GLY A 364 8.91 -8.10 28.23
N THR A 365 7.72 -8.67 27.99
CA THR A 365 6.89 -9.29 29.03
C THR A 365 7.43 -10.62 29.58
N GLU A 366 8.45 -11.19 28.95
CA GLU A 366 9.01 -12.50 29.33
C GLU A 366 10.50 -12.45 29.73
N ALA A 367 11.20 -11.32 29.54
CA ALA A 367 12.64 -11.19 29.82
C ALA A 367 13.00 -10.83 31.28
N GLU A 368 12.04 -10.76 32.19
CA GLU A 368 12.31 -10.73 33.64
C GLU A 368 12.41 -12.16 34.20
N GLU A 369 13.42 -12.91 33.76
CA GLU A 369 14.02 -13.97 34.59
C GLU A 369 15.45 -13.48 34.91
N PRO A 370 15.85 -13.39 36.20
CA PRO A 370 17.25 -13.14 36.52
C PRO A 370 18.03 -14.36 36.06
N GLY A 371 18.91 -14.17 35.09
CA GLY A 371 19.94 -15.15 34.78
C GLY A 371 20.82 -15.38 36.01
N ASP A 372 21.14 -16.64 36.25
CA ASP A 372 22.23 -17.06 37.11
C ASP A 372 23.51 -16.29 36.74
N GLU A 373 23.84 -15.26 37.51
CA GLU A 373 25.22 -14.86 37.71
C GLU A 373 25.55 -15.15 39.18
N ASP A 374 26.42 -16.15 39.36
CA ASP A 374 27.11 -16.45 40.60
C ASP A 374 27.80 -15.17 41.12
N ILE A 375 27.25 -14.57 42.18
CA ILE A 375 28.00 -13.68 43.07
C ILE A 375 27.73 -14.12 44.52
N GLU A 376 28.78 -14.63 45.15
CA GLU A 376 28.85 -14.99 46.55
C GLU A 376 28.70 -13.77 47.50
N GLN A 377 27.96 -14.00 48.59
CA GLN A 377 28.04 -13.40 49.94
C GLN A 377 27.36 -12.03 50.27
N PRO A 378 27.03 -11.74 51.55
CA PRO A 378 26.02 -12.43 52.38
C PRO A 378 25.05 -11.45 53.12
N ASP A 379 24.00 -12.03 53.70
CA ASP A 379 23.16 -11.53 54.81
C ASP A 379 22.49 -10.13 54.75
N ALA A 380 21.17 -10.12 54.51
CA ALA A 380 20.24 -9.22 55.23
C ALA A 380 18.79 -9.76 55.22
N LYS A 381 18.27 -10.04 56.42
CA LYS A 381 16.88 -10.41 56.70
C LYS A 381 15.89 -9.33 56.26
N GLY A 382 14.94 -9.68 55.38
CA GLY A 382 13.77 -8.86 55.05
C GLY A 382 12.56 -9.72 54.70
N LYS A 383 11.53 -9.72 55.55
CA LYS A 383 10.25 -10.41 55.36
C LYS A 383 9.49 -9.81 54.17
N GLY A 384 9.35 -10.58 53.08
CA GLY A 384 8.54 -10.24 51.91
C GLY A 384 7.67 -11.43 51.47
N LYS A 385 6.37 -11.21 51.39
CA LYS A 385 5.30 -12.20 51.17
C LYS A 385 5.36 -12.76 49.73
N ALA A 386 5.88 -13.97 49.56
CA ALA A 386 5.98 -14.64 48.26
C ALA A 386 4.60 -15.16 47.78
N THR A 387 3.93 -14.40 46.92
CA THR A 387 2.82 -14.89 46.10
C THR A 387 3.39 -15.57 44.85
N GLY A 388 3.40 -16.91 44.83
CA GLY A 388 3.88 -17.68 43.67
C GLY A 388 3.09 -17.38 42.39
N LYS A 389 3.75 -16.73 41.42
CA LYS A 389 3.25 -16.40 40.08
C LYS A 389 2.88 -17.68 39.31
N VAL A 390 1.71 -17.65 38.68
CA VAL A 390 1.23 -18.60 37.68
C VAL A 390 1.80 -18.13 36.33
N THR A 391 2.94 -18.66 35.92
CA THR A 391 3.68 -18.22 34.72
C THR A 391 2.97 -18.57 33.40
N GLY A 392 2.20 -19.66 33.35
CA GLY A 392 1.56 -20.13 32.11
C GLY A 392 0.34 -19.34 31.61
N SER A 393 -0.31 -18.48 32.42
CA SER A 393 -1.45 -17.68 31.94
C SER A 393 -1.00 -16.45 31.15
N ASN A 394 0.15 -15.87 31.51
CA ASN A 394 0.61 -14.62 30.91
C ASN A 394 1.10 -14.82 29.47
N ALA A 395 1.75 -15.95 29.17
CA ALA A 395 2.23 -16.26 27.83
C ALA A 395 1.07 -16.45 26.81
N VAL A 396 -0.06 -17.06 27.23
CA VAL A 396 -1.25 -17.17 26.37
C VAL A 396 -1.84 -15.79 26.10
N VAL A 397 -2.00 -14.96 27.14
CA VAL A 397 -2.52 -13.60 26.97
C VAL A 397 -1.61 -12.77 26.05
N SER A 398 -0.30 -12.91 26.18
CA SER A 398 0.67 -12.25 25.32
C SER A 398 0.58 -12.72 23.87
N ALA A 399 0.40 -14.03 23.63
CA ALA A 399 0.20 -14.59 22.30
C ALA A 399 -1.08 -14.07 21.65
N LEU A 400 -2.18 -14.01 22.41
CA LEU A 400 -3.46 -13.49 21.92
C LEU A 400 -3.34 -12.01 21.53
N LYS A 401 -2.77 -11.20 22.42
CA LYS A 401 -2.52 -9.78 22.17
C LYS A 401 -1.67 -9.56 20.93
N TRP A 402 -0.60 -10.33 20.74
CA TRP A 402 0.27 -10.21 19.56
C TRP A 402 -0.49 -10.44 18.25
N VAL A 403 -1.36 -11.46 18.18
CA VAL A 403 -2.17 -11.72 16.98
C VAL A 403 -3.19 -10.59 16.76
N ASP A 404 -3.87 -10.13 17.82
CA ASP A 404 -4.84 -9.02 17.75
C ASP A 404 -4.20 -7.70 17.29
N ASP A 405 -3.01 -7.39 17.79
CA ASP A 405 -2.25 -6.18 17.41
C ASP A 405 -1.85 -6.23 15.93
N ILE A 406 -1.47 -7.40 15.41
CA ILE A 406 -1.16 -7.61 13.98
C ILE A 406 -2.41 -7.48 13.11
N LEU A 407 -3.52 -8.09 13.53
CA LEU A 407 -4.80 -7.97 12.82
C LEU A 407 -5.28 -6.52 12.76
N SER A 408 -5.15 -5.79 13.86
CA SER A 408 -5.51 -4.37 13.94
C SER A 408 -4.61 -3.52 13.05
N LEU A 409 -3.30 -3.80 13.02
CA LEU A 409 -2.36 -3.14 12.12
C LEU A 409 -2.70 -3.40 10.65
N LYS A 410 -3.02 -4.65 10.30
CA LYS A 410 -3.43 -5.04 8.95
C LYS A 410 -4.72 -4.33 8.53
N ASP A 411 -5.74 -4.31 9.38
CA ASP A 411 -7.00 -3.62 9.12
C ASP A 411 -6.78 -2.10 8.91
N LYS A 412 -5.88 -1.48 9.68
CA LYS A 412 -5.51 -0.06 9.53
C LYS A 412 -4.88 0.22 8.17
N PHE A 413 -3.87 -0.56 7.76
CA PHE A 413 -3.18 -0.36 6.48
C PHE A 413 -4.03 -0.77 5.27
N ASP A 414 -4.93 -1.75 5.39
CA ASP A 414 -5.90 -2.09 4.35
C ASP A 414 -6.88 -0.95 4.09
N ARG A 415 -7.32 -0.24 5.14
CA ARG A 415 -8.16 0.96 4.99
C ARG A 415 -7.41 2.08 4.28
N ILE A 416 -6.16 2.32 4.65
CA ILE A 416 -5.30 3.33 4.00
C ILE A 416 -5.08 3.00 2.53
N LEU A 417 -4.83 1.72 2.21
CA LEU A 417 -4.67 1.25 0.83
C LEU A 417 -5.94 1.47 0.00
N LYS A 418 -7.11 1.13 0.55
CA LYS A 418 -8.39 1.21 -0.19
C LYS A 418 -8.89 2.63 -0.38
N LEU A 419 -8.79 3.48 0.65
CA LEU A 419 -9.38 4.81 0.67
C LEU A 419 -8.40 5.86 0.08
N PRO A 420 -7.34 6.31 0.80
CA PRO A 420 -6.35 7.24 0.25
C PRO A 420 -5.66 6.81 -1.05
N PHE A 421 -5.29 5.53 -1.18
CA PHE A 421 -4.39 5.06 -2.25
C PHE A 421 -5.11 4.33 -3.39
N ASN A 422 -6.44 4.36 -3.42
CA ASN A 422 -7.28 3.78 -4.48
C ASN A 422 -7.00 2.30 -4.82
N GLY A 423 -6.48 1.52 -3.87
CA GLY A 423 -6.13 0.12 -4.10
C GLY A 423 -4.94 -0.10 -5.03
N ASP A 424 -3.95 0.81 -5.01
CA ASP A 424 -2.74 0.67 -5.83
C ASP A 424 -2.00 -0.65 -5.57
N MET A 425 -1.87 -1.46 -6.64
CA MET A 425 -1.28 -2.80 -6.58
C MET A 425 0.21 -2.77 -6.20
N THR A 426 0.94 -1.73 -6.60
CA THR A 426 2.37 -1.57 -6.31
C THR A 426 2.59 -1.31 -4.82
N ILE A 427 1.74 -0.45 -4.23
CA ILE A 427 1.73 -0.22 -2.78
C ILE A 427 1.30 -1.49 -2.05
N GLN A 428 0.25 -2.17 -2.53
CA GLN A 428 -0.22 -3.42 -1.93
C GLN A 428 0.89 -4.48 -1.84
N VAL A 429 1.65 -4.70 -2.92
CA VAL A 429 2.78 -5.64 -2.94
C VAL A 429 3.82 -5.26 -1.87
N SER A 430 4.17 -3.98 -1.75
CA SER A 430 5.15 -3.53 -0.74
C SER A 430 4.65 -3.64 0.69
N MET A 431 3.34 -3.42 0.92
CA MET A 431 2.73 -3.69 2.22
C MET A 431 2.80 -5.18 2.56
N VAL A 432 2.44 -6.06 1.61
CA VAL A 432 2.51 -7.52 1.78
C VAL A 432 3.93 -7.97 2.11
N GLU A 433 4.95 -7.45 1.41
CA GLU A 433 6.35 -7.72 1.72
C GLU A 433 6.76 -7.22 3.11
N ALA A 434 6.23 -6.09 3.57
CA ALA A 434 6.51 -5.58 4.91
C ALA A 434 5.95 -6.52 5.99
N PHE A 435 4.67 -6.92 5.84
CA PHE A 435 4.02 -7.87 6.75
C PHE A 435 4.73 -9.23 6.77
N ASP A 436 5.06 -9.76 5.60
CA ASP A 436 5.84 -11.01 5.47
C ASP A 436 7.20 -10.89 6.20
N SER A 437 7.91 -9.78 6.03
CA SER A 437 9.22 -9.59 6.66
C SER A 437 9.13 -9.57 8.19
N PHE A 438 8.29 -8.70 8.79
CA PHE A 438 8.32 -8.53 10.25
C PHE A 438 7.65 -9.68 11.02
N ILE A 439 6.63 -10.34 10.45
CA ILE A 439 5.96 -11.48 11.08
C ILE A 439 6.96 -12.62 11.26
N ASN A 440 7.78 -12.88 10.23
CA ASN A 440 8.79 -13.93 10.26
C ASN A 440 10.06 -13.58 11.07
N LEU A 441 10.22 -12.33 11.54
CA LEU A 441 11.24 -11.99 12.54
C LEU A 441 10.93 -12.55 13.94
N ASN A 442 9.67 -12.91 14.20
CA ASN A 442 9.27 -13.54 15.44
C ASN A 442 9.22 -15.08 15.28
N PRO A 443 10.19 -15.83 15.85
CA PRO A 443 10.21 -17.29 15.73
C PRO A 443 9.01 -17.98 16.43
N ARG A 444 8.29 -17.25 17.29
CA ARG A 444 7.10 -17.75 17.99
C ARG A 444 5.80 -17.43 17.28
N ALA A 445 5.83 -16.74 16.13
CA ALA A 445 4.63 -16.46 15.35
C ALA A 445 3.79 -17.74 15.06
N PRO A 446 4.37 -18.88 14.63
CA PRO A 446 3.60 -20.11 14.44
C PRO A 446 2.92 -20.64 15.71
N GLU A 447 3.59 -20.57 16.86
CA GLU A 447 3.04 -20.97 18.17
C GLU A 447 1.87 -20.05 18.56
N PHE A 448 2.04 -18.73 18.41
CA PHE A 448 1.05 -17.73 18.78
C PHE A 448 -0.23 -17.84 17.97
N ILE A 449 -0.13 -17.99 16.64
CA ILE A 449 -1.32 -18.20 15.80
C ILE A 449 -2.03 -19.49 16.20
N SER A 450 -1.30 -20.57 16.49
CA SER A 450 -1.90 -21.83 16.92
C SER A 450 -2.62 -21.72 18.26
N LEU A 451 -2.05 -20.99 19.24
CA LEU A 451 -2.67 -20.70 20.53
C LEU A 451 -3.92 -19.80 20.38
N PHE A 452 -3.87 -18.82 19.47
CA PHE A 452 -5.00 -17.95 19.17
C PHE A 452 -6.21 -18.74 18.66
N ILE A 453 -5.99 -19.60 17.66
CA ILE A 453 -7.05 -20.47 17.13
C ILE A 453 -7.57 -21.42 18.22
N ASP A 454 -6.68 -21.97 19.04
CA ASP A 454 -7.04 -22.89 20.13
C ASP A 454 -7.91 -22.23 21.21
N ASP A 455 -7.64 -20.98 21.61
CA ASP A 455 -8.47 -20.27 22.60
C ASP A 455 -9.85 -19.90 22.01
N HIS A 456 -9.87 -19.46 20.74
CA HIS A 456 -11.11 -19.12 20.04
C HIS A 456 -12.05 -20.32 19.88
N LEU A 457 -11.52 -21.52 19.58
CA LEU A 457 -12.32 -22.75 19.43
C LEU A 457 -12.73 -23.40 20.78
N LYS A 458 -12.10 -23.03 21.90
CA LYS A 458 -12.41 -23.54 23.26
C LYS A 458 -13.37 -22.65 24.05
N LYS A 459 -13.03 -21.37 24.20
CA LYS A 459 -13.73 -20.43 25.08
C LYS A 459 -14.29 -19.24 24.31
N GLY A 460 -13.61 -18.83 23.22
CA GLY A 460 -13.98 -17.65 22.43
C GLY A 460 -15.33 -17.75 21.71
N MET A 461 -15.93 -18.94 21.62
CA MET A 461 -17.27 -19.15 21.07
C MET A 461 -18.41 -18.88 22.08
N LYS A 462 -18.12 -18.70 23.38
CA LYS A 462 -19.19 -18.46 24.38
C LYS A 462 -19.84 -17.10 24.16
N GLY A 463 -21.01 -17.11 23.52
CA GLY A 463 -21.83 -15.93 23.25
C GLY A 463 -21.64 -15.29 21.87
N LYS A 464 -20.85 -15.91 20.97
CA LYS A 464 -20.69 -15.47 19.57
C LYS A 464 -21.49 -16.37 18.62
N THR A 465 -21.93 -15.84 17.49
CA THR A 465 -22.56 -16.66 16.45
C THR A 465 -21.52 -17.40 15.61
N ASP A 466 -21.94 -18.43 14.89
CA ASP A 466 -21.04 -19.19 14.01
C ASP A 466 -20.45 -18.30 12.90
N GLU A 467 -21.20 -17.30 12.41
CA GLU A 467 -20.70 -16.33 11.42
C GLU A 467 -19.60 -15.43 11.98
N GLU A 468 -19.75 -14.95 13.22
CA GLU A 468 -18.71 -14.13 13.87
C GLU A 468 -17.41 -14.92 14.07
N VAL A 469 -17.55 -16.21 14.41
CA VAL A 469 -16.41 -17.12 14.54
C VAL A 469 -15.73 -17.30 13.18
N ASP A 470 -16.50 -17.52 12.10
CA ASP A 470 -15.94 -17.71 10.77
C ASP A 470 -15.14 -16.48 10.28
N VAL A 471 -15.65 -15.27 10.54
CA VAL A 471 -14.94 -14.01 10.23
C VAL A 471 -13.60 -13.91 10.99
N ILE A 472 -13.57 -14.31 12.26
CA ILE A 472 -12.33 -14.31 13.06
C ILE A 472 -11.34 -15.34 12.50
N LEU A 473 -11.81 -16.53 12.10
CA LEU A 473 -10.98 -17.56 11.49
C LEU A 473 -10.41 -17.08 10.14
N ASP A 474 -11.18 -16.40 9.30
CA ASP A 474 -10.70 -15.82 8.03
C ASP A 474 -9.63 -14.74 8.23
N LYS A 475 -9.82 -13.88 9.24
CA LYS A 475 -8.80 -12.90 9.63
C LYS A 475 -7.52 -13.60 10.09
N THR A 476 -7.64 -14.64 10.89
CA THR A 476 -6.49 -15.42 11.38
C THR A 476 -5.75 -16.11 10.24
N ILE A 477 -6.47 -16.67 9.28
CA ILE A 477 -5.89 -17.26 8.06
C ILE A 477 -5.12 -16.22 7.26
N THR A 478 -5.59 -14.97 7.21
CA THR A 478 -4.86 -13.88 6.56
C THR A 478 -3.48 -13.65 7.18
N VAL A 479 -3.35 -13.75 8.51
CA VAL A 479 -2.03 -13.67 9.18
C VAL A 479 -1.20 -14.93 8.92
N PHE A 480 -1.82 -16.11 8.95
CA PHE A 480 -1.18 -17.38 8.65
C PHE A 480 -0.52 -17.41 7.25
N ARG A 481 -1.09 -16.73 6.25
CA ARG A 481 -0.49 -16.64 4.91
C ARG A 481 0.90 -16.01 4.89
N PHE A 482 1.21 -15.13 5.84
CA PHE A 482 2.52 -14.48 5.95
C PHE A 482 3.57 -15.35 6.67
N ILE A 483 3.18 -16.49 7.25
CA ILE A 483 4.15 -17.37 7.91
C ILE A 483 4.91 -18.20 6.87
N THR A 484 6.24 -18.20 6.97
CA THR A 484 7.12 -19.07 6.18
C THR A 484 7.22 -20.48 6.78
N GLU A 485 7.35 -20.61 8.10
CA GLU A 485 7.48 -21.89 8.81
C GLU A 485 6.12 -22.53 9.16
N LYS A 486 5.37 -22.94 8.13
CA LYS A 486 4.03 -23.55 8.28
C LYS A 486 4.05 -24.94 8.89
N ASP A 487 5.16 -25.66 8.76
CA ASP A 487 5.38 -26.97 9.39
C ASP A 487 5.50 -26.88 10.92
N VAL A 488 6.14 -25.82 11.44
CA VAL A 488 6.17 -25.52 12.87
C VAL A 488 4.75 -25.23 13.37
N PHE A 489 3.97 -24.45 12.62
CA PHE A 489 2.55 -24.23 12.92
C PHE A 489 1.77 -25.54 12.93
N GLU A 490 1.95 -26.42 11.93
CA GLU A 490 1.29 -27.73 11.83
C GLU A 490 1.52 -28.54 13.11
N ARG A 491 2.76 -28.56 13.62
CA ARG A 491 3.12 -29.32 14.83
C ARG A 491 2.39 -28.83 16.07
N TYR A 492 2.36 -27.51 16.30
CA TYR A 492 1.63 -26.92 17.43
C TYR A 492 0.11 -27.11 17.27
N TYR A 493 -0.43 -26.81 16.08
CA TYR A 493 -1.86 -26.94 15.80
C TYR A 493 -2.35 -28.38 16.00
N LYS A 494 -1.59 -29.36 15.50
CA LYS A 494 -1.86 -30.79 15.69
C LYS A 494 -1.89 -31.16 17.18
N GLY A 495 -0.94 -30.65 17.97
CA GLY A 495 -0.90 -30.85 19.42
C GLY A 495 -2.13 -30.27 20.13
N HIS A 496 -2.54 -29.05 19.77
CA HIS A 496 -3.72 -28.40 20.32
C HIS A 496 -5.02 -29.12 19.92
N LEU A 497 -5.17 -29.48 18.64
CA LEU A 497 -6.31 -30.24 18.13
C LEU A 497 -6.44 -31.59 18.84
N ALA A 498 -5.34 -32.33 19.01
CA ALA A 498 -5.36 -33.61 19.72
C ALA A 498 -5.89 -33.48 21.15
N LYS A 499 -5.42 -32.46 21.89
CA LYS A 499 -5.90 -32.15 23.24
C LYS A 499 -7.38 -31.77 23.25
N ARG A 500 -7.87 -31.04 22.23
CA ARG A 500 -9.29 -30.65 22.13
C ARG A 500 -10.20 -31.84 21.86
N LEU A 501 -9.83 -32.70 20.92
CA LEU A 501 -10.59 -33.91 20.56
C LEU A 501 -10.63 -34.91 21.72
N LEU A 502 -9.49 -35.25 22.33
CA LEU A 502 -9.42 -36.29 23.38
C LEU A 502 -10.03 -35.85 24.71
N LEU A 503 -9.93 -34.57 25.07
CA LEU A 503 -10.49 -34.05 26.32
C LEU A 503 -11.92 -33.53 26.15
N ASN A 504 -12.51 -33.70 24.96
CA ASN A 504 -13.83 -33.21 24.57
C ASN A 504 -14.04 -31.73 24.97
N ARG A 505 -13.09 -30.89 24.55
CA ARG A 505 -13.05 -29.45 24.85
C ARG A 505 -13.43 -28.55 23.67
N SER A 506 -13.67 -29.14 22.50
CA SER A 506 -14.15 -28.41 21.32
C SER A 506 -15.58 -27.95 21.55
N THR A 507 -15.88 -26.72 21.13
CA THR A 507 -17.22 -26.13 21.32
C THR A 507 -18.16 -26.51 20.17
N SER A 508 -17.63 -26.65 18.95
CA SER A 508 -18.38 -27.01 17.74
C SER A 508 -17.52 -27.84 16.79
N ASP A 509 -18.02 -28.99 16.36
CA ASP A 509 -17.38 -29.85 15.36
C ASP A 509 -17.36 -29.19 13.98
N ASP A 510 -18.38 -28.40 13.64
CA ASP A 510 -18.49 -27.71 12.36
C ASP A 510 -17.46 -26.59 12.26
N ALA A 511 -17.23 -25.84 13.35
CA ALA A 511 -16.18 -24.81 13.39
C ALA A 511 -14.77 -25.41 13.22
N GLU A 512 -14.50 -26.57 13.83
CA GLU A 512 -13.22 -27.25 13.67
C GLU A 512 -13.03 -27.75 12.22
N ARG A 513 -14.07 -28.32 11.61
CA ARG A 513 -14.06 -28.74 10.19
C ARG A 513 -13.89 -27.54 9.25
N GLY A 514 -14.55 -26.42 9.54
CA GLY A 514 -14.41 -25.17 8.81
C GLY A 514 -12.97 -24.66 8.83
N MET A 515 -12.33 -24.67 10.00
CA MET A 515 -10.91 -24.30 10.13
C MET A 515 -10.00 -25.23 9.32
N LEU A 516 -10.22 -26.55 9.36
CA LEU A 516 -9.46 -27.49 8.52
C LEU A 516 -9.65 -27.22 7.02
N ALA A 517 -10.87 -26.90 6.58
CA ALA A 517 -11.15 -26.57 5.19
C ALA A 517 -10.37 -25.33 4.74
N LYS A 518 -10.30 -24.28 5.58
CA LYS A 518 -9.50 -23.08 5.30
C LYS A 518 -8.00 -23.39 5.21
N LEU A 519 -7.45 -24.21 6.14
CA LEU A 519 -6.05 -24.66 6.07
C LEU A 519 -5.75 -25.50 4.82
N LYS A 520 -6.72 -26.30 4.37
CA LYS A 520 -6.61 -27.11 3.15
C LYS A 520 -6.54 -26.26 1.89
N VAL A 521 -7.27 -25.15 1.83
CA VAL A 521 -7.21 -24.20 0.71
C VAL A 521 -5.82 -23.56 0.63
N GLU A 522 -5.25 -23.17 1.76
CA GLU A 522 -3.96 -22.45 1.80
C GLU A 522 -2.73 -23.38 1.61
N CYS A 523 -2.77 -24.60 2.16
CA CYS A 523 -1.61 -25.50 2.18
C CYS A 523 -1.79 -26.82 1.40
N GLY A 524 -2.99 -27.06 0.87
CA GLY A 524 -3.32 -28.27 0.13
C GLY A 524 -3.60 -29.50 1.00
N TYR A 525 -4.04 -30.58 0.33
CA TYR A 525 -4.49 -31.82 0.98
C TYR A 525 -3.40 -32.54 1.79
N GLN A 526 -2.15 -32.54 1.31
CA GLN A 526 -1.06 -33.21 2.01
C GLN A 526 -0.77 -32.61 3.39
N PHE A 527 -1.11 -31.33 3.60
CA PHE A 527 -0.94 -30.65 4.88
C PHE A 527 -2.02 -31.08 5.87
N THR A 528 -3.28 -31.15 5.42
CA THR A 528 -4.41 -31.47 6.30
C THR A 528 -4.65 -32.96 6.48
N GLN A 529 -4.04 -33.85 5.68
CA GLN A 529 -4.28 -35.29 5.69
C GLN A 529 -4.23 -35.92 7.09
N LYS A 530 -3.20 -35.61 7.88
CA LYS A 530 -3.05 -36.13 9.24
C LYS A 530 -4.15 -35.61 10.17
N LEU A 531 -4.52 -34.33 10.05
CA LEU A 531 -5.57 -33.69 10.84
C LEU A 531 -6.96 -34.25 10.50
N GLU A 532 -7.27 -34.43 9.22
CA GLU A 532 -8.50 -35.08 8.74
C GLU A 532 -8.58 -36.54 9.23
N GLY A 533 -7.45 -37.25 9.23
CA GLY A 533 -7.32 -38.59 9.80
C GLY A 533 -7.67 -38.65 11.29
N MET A 534 -7.29 -37.64 12.08
CA MET A 534 -7.67 -37.56 13.50
C MET A 534 -9.20 -37.49 13.68
N PHE A 535 -9.92 -36.71 12.86
CA PHE A 535 -11.38 -36.67 12.89
C PHE A 535 -12.01 -38.01 12.49
N HIS A 536 -11.44 -38.67 11.48
CA HIS A 536 -11.91 -39.98 11.06
C HIS A 536 -11.73 -41.02 12.17
N ASP A 537 -10.57 -41.03 12.85
CA ASP A 537 -10.30 -41.90 13.99
C ASP A 537 -11.30 -41.66 15.13
N MET A 538 -11.69 -40.41 15.42
CA MET A 538 -12.69 -40.12 16.46
C MET A 538 -14.06 -40.71 16.11
N LYS A 539 -14.51 -40.53 14.86
CA LYS A 539 -15.79 -41.11 14.41
C LYS A 539 -15.76 -42.64 14.44
N LEU A 540 -14.69 -43.24 13.90
CA LEU A 540 -14.53 -44.69 13.87
C LEU A 540 -14.42 -45.28 15.28
N SER A 541 -13.83 -44.55 16.22
CA SER A 541 -13.74 -44.95 17.63
C SER A 541 -15.12 -45.02 18.29
N VAL A 542 -16.02 -44.08 18.00
CA VAL A 542 -17.41 -44.13 18.51
C VAL A 542 -18.12 -45.38 18.00
N ASP A 543 -18.03 -45.66 16.70
CA ASP A 543 -18.63 -46.85 16.10
C ASP A 543 -18.03 -48.14 16.68
N THR A 544 -16.71 -48.18 16.86
CA THR A 544 -15.99 -49.31 17.47
C THR A 544 -16.39 -49.52 18.93
N GLN A 545 -16.56 -48.44 19.69
CA GLN A 545 -16.98 -48.49 21.08
C GLN A 545 -18.42 -48.99 21.21
N ASN A 546 -19.33 -48.57 20.32
CA ASN A 546 -20.70 -49.08 20.30
C ASN A 546 -20.72 -50.58 20.00
N ALA A 547 -19.95 -51.03 19.01
CA ALA A 547 -19.79 -52.45 18.69
C ALA A 547 -19.17 -53.24 19.86
N TYR A 548 -18.26 -52.65 20.63
CA TYR A 548 -17.70 -53.28 21.83
C TYR A 548 -18.74 -53.43 22.94
N LYS A 549 -19.57 -52.40 23.17
CA LYS A 549 -20.69 -52.48 24.13
C LYS A 549 -21.69 -53.58 23.76
N GLU A 550 -22.00 -53.73 22.47
CA GLU A 550 -22.84 -54.83 21.97
C GLU A 550 -22.17 -56.19 22.21
N TYR A 551 -20.87 -56.31 21.94
CA TYR A 551 -20.10 -57.53 22.22
C TYR A 551 -20.13 -57.91 23.71
N LEU A 552 -19.99 -56.92 24.61
CA LEU A 552 -20.06 -57.13 26.05
C LEU A 552 -21.44 -57.63 26.53
N SER A 553 -22.51 -57.44 25.77
CA SER A 553 -23.83 -58.02 26.11
C SER A 553 -23.87 -59.55 25.97
N GLY A 554 -22.97 -60.12 25.16
CA GLY A 554 -22.87 -61.56 24.90
C GLY A 554 -21.75 -62.27 25.67
N VAL A 555 -20.97 -61.57 26.49
CA VAL A 555 -19.82 -62.10 27.24
C VAL A 555 -19.86 -61.58 28.67
N ASN A 556 -19.16 -62.22 29.61
CA ASN A 556 -19.04 -61.70 30.98
C ASN A 556 -18.29 -60.35 30.96
N PRO A 557 -18.94 -59.22 31.32
CA PRO A 557 -18.32 -57.91 31.25
C PRO A 557 -17.20 -57.77 32.30
N PRO A 558 -16.13 -57.00 32.00
CA PRO A 558 -15.11 -56.67 32.99
C PRO A 558 -15.72 -55.81 34.12
N ALA A 559 -15.07 -55.82 35.30
CA ALA A 559 -15.54 -55.08 36.47
C ALA A 559 -15.55 -53.55 36.30
N ILE A 560 -14.77 -53.03 35.34
CA ILE A 560 -14.62 -51.61 35.04
C ILE A 560 -15.32 -51.31 33.71
N ASP A 561 -16.15 -50.26 33.68
CA ASP A 561 -16.70 -49.72 32.42
C ASP A 561 -15.59 -49.02 31.63
N LEU A 562 -15.26 -49.57 30.47
CA LEU A 562 -14.14 -49.14 29.65
C LEU A 562 -14.62 -48.48 28.36
N SER A 563 -14.24 -47.22 28.16
CA SER A 563 -14.39 -46.49 26.90
C SER A 563 -13.04 -46.29 26.22
N VAL A 564 -12.89 -46.81 25.00
CA VAL A 564 -11.61 -46.79 24.27
C VAL A 564 -11.71 -45.93 23.03
N ILE A 565 -10.71 -45.07 22.86
CA ILE A 565 -10.49 -44.30 21.64
C ILE A 565 -9.30 -44.92 20.90
N VAL A 566 -9.55 -45.44 19.70
CA VAL A 566 -8.53 -46.07 18.87
C VAL A 566 -7.97 -45.04 17.89
N MET A 567 -6.66 -44.80 17.97
CA MET A 567 -5.96 -43.77 17.21
C MET A 567 -4.92 -44.38 16.29
N THR A 568 -4.82 -43.87 15.06
CA THR A 568 -3.79 -44.27 14.10
C THR A 568 -2.48 -43.59 14.44
N SER A 569 -1.42 -44.36 14.73
CA SER A 569 -0.16 -43.82 15.28
C SER A 569 0.51 -42.73 14.44
N THR A 570 0.35 -42.77 13.12
CA THR A 570 0.93 -41.80 12.19
C THR A 570 0.17 -40.46 12.15
N PHE A 571 -1.12 -40.46 12.52
CA PHE A 571 -1.97 -39.28 12.48
C PHE A 571 -1.92 -38.45 13.75
N TRP A 572 -1.59 -39.03 14.90
CA TRP A 572 -1.63 -38.33 16.18
C TRP A 572 -0.23 -37.88 16.63
N PRO A 573 -0.13 -36.78 17.40
CA PRO A 573 1.14 -36.34 17.97
C PRO A 573 1.49 -37.22 19.18
N MET A 574 2.06 -38.41 18.92
CA MET A 574 2.49 -39.32 19.97
C MET A 574 3.86 -38.90 20.52
N ASN A 575 3.97 -38.76 21.83
CA ASN A 575 5.26 -38.67 22.51
C ASN A 575 5.73 -40.12 22.77
N HIS A 576 6.85 -40.51 22.15
CA HIS A 576 7.55 -41.75 22.50
C HIS A 576 8.78 -41.41 23.34
N PRO A 577 9.17 -42.26 24.31
CA PRO A 577 8.82 -43.68 24.46
C PRO A 577 7.53 -43.92 25.27
N SER A 578 6.94 -45.10 25.10
CA SER A 578 5.76 -45.56 25.86
C SER A 578 5.97 -45.32 27.35
N ALA A 579 5.13 -44.47 27.96
CA ALA A 579 5.23 -44.23 29.39
C ALA A 579 5.05 -45.54 30.15
N THR A 580 6.03 -45.91 30.96
CA THR A 580 5.92 -47.02 31.89
C THR A 580 4.88 -46.63 32.94
N CYS A 581 3.81 -47.40 33.04
CA CYS A 581 2.79 -47.23 34.06
C CYS A 581 2.31 -48.61 34.45
N THR A 582 2.43 -48.95 35.72
CA THR A 582 1.89 -50.21 36.26
C THR A 582 0.38 -50.07 36.44
N PHE A 583 -0.42 -50.84 35.71
CA PHE A 583 -1.87 -50.87 35.88
C PHE A 583 -2.30 -51.89 36.94
N ALA A 584 -3.40 -51.60 37.63
CA ALA A 584 -4.05 -52.55 38.53
C ALA A 584 -4.57 -53.79 37.75
N PRO A 585 -4.67 -54.97 38.38
CA PRO A 585 -5.12 -56.18 37.72
C PRO A 585 -6.48 -56.05 37.01
N GLU A 586 -7.46 -55.36 37.59
CA GLU A 586 -8.77 -55.18 36.95
C GLU A 586 -8.67 -54.34 35.66
N MET A 587 -7.82 -53.32 35.65
CA MET A 587 -7.60 -52.49 34.46
C MET A 587 -6.95 -53.31 33.34
N ILE A 588 -5.97 -54.16 33.67
CA ILE A 588 -5.32 -55.05 32.70
C ILE A 588 -6.35 -56.03 32.10
N GLN A 589 -7.25 -56.57 32.92
CA GLN A 589 -8.31 -57.46 32.44
C GLN A 589 -9.26 -56.74 31.47
N ALA A 590 -9.67 -55.52 31.79
CA ALA A 590 -10.50 -54.70 30.91
C ALA A 590 -9.79 -54.41 29.56
N CYS A 591 -8.51 -54.02 29.61
CA CYS A 591 -7.69 -53.80 28.42
C CYS A 591 -7.60 -55.07 27.54
N ARG A 592 -7.33 -56.24 28.14
CA ARG A 592 -7.25 -57.53 27.42
C ARG A 592 -8.56 -57.94 26.78
N SER A 593 -9.69 -57.65 27.43
CA SER A 593 -11.04 -57.88 26.87
C SER A 593 -11.23 -57.08 25.59
N PHE A 594 -10.91 -55.79 25.62
CA PHE A 594 -10.99 -54.93 24.44
C PHE A 594 -10.01 -55.34 23.34
N GLU A 595 -8.75 -55.65 23.68
CA GLU A 595 -7.75 -56.11 22.71
C GLU A 595 -8.21 -57.37 21.98
N SER A 596 -8.76 -58.33 22.72
CA SER A 596 -9.27 -59.58 22.15
C SER A 596 -10.43 -59.33 21.19
N PHE A 597 -11.35 -58.43 21.53
CA PHE A 597 -12.43 -57.99 20.64
C PHE A 597 -11.89 -57.33 19.39
N TYR A 598 -10.99 -56.35 19.54
CA TYR A 598 -10.48 -55.54 18.43
C TYR A 598 -9.64 -56.36 17.45
N LEU A 599 -8.74 -57.21 17.95
CA LEU A 599 -7.85 -58.04 17.12
C LEU A 599 -8.58 -59.16 16.38
N ARG A 600 -9.72 -59.64 16.90
CA ARG A 600 -10.60 -60.57 16.17
C ARG A 600 -11.22 -59.93 14.93
N ARG A 601 -11.55 -58.64 15.01
CA ARG A 601 -12.16 -57.88 13.91
C ARG A 601 -11.11 -57.28 12.96
N HIS A 602 -9.93 -56.97 13.47
CA HIS A 602 -8.86 -56.32 12.74
C HIS A 602 -7.55 -57.11 12.82
N SER A 603 -7.41 -58.09 11.93
CA SER A 603 -6.19 -58.90 11.82
C SER A 603 -4.99 -58.05 11.35
N GLY A 604 -3.80 -58.38 11.83
CA GLY A 604 -2.55 -57.71 11.46
C GLY A 604 -2.29 -56.35 12.13
N ARG A 605 -3.14 -55.93 13.07
CA ARG A 605 -2.92 -54.69 13.85
C ARG A 605 -2.30 -54.99 15.22
N LYS A 606 -1.59 -54.00 15.78
CA LYS A 606 -1.08 -54.03 17.16
C LYS A 606 -1.61 -52.81 17.90
N LEU A 607 -2.21 -53.03 19.08
CA LEU A 607 -2.62 -51.95 19.97
C LEU A 607 -1.49 -51.58 20.92
N THR A 608 -1.43 -50.31 21.32
CA THR A 608 -0.49 -49.80 22.31
C THR A 608 -1.21 -48.78 23.17
N TRP A 609 -1.39 -49.10 24.46
CA TRP A 609 -2.11 -48.25 25.40
C TRP A 609 -1.31 -47.01 25.77
N GLN A 610 -2.00 -45.87 25.86
CA GLN A 610 -1.42 -44.56 26.17
C GLN A 610 -2.03 -44.01 27.47
N PRO A 611 -1.51 -44.40 28.66
CA PRO A 611 -2.10 -44.01 29.94
C PRO A 611 -2.11 -42.50 30.16
N GLY A 612 -1.11 -41.77 29.65
CA GLY A 612 -1.02 -40.31 29.80
C GLY A 612 -2.13 -39.51 29.09
N LEU A 613 -2.88 -40.12 28.17
CA LEU A 613 -3.98 -39.48 27.45
C LEU A 613 -5.36 -39.86 28.01
N GLY A 614 -5.41 -40.78 28.98
CA GLY A 614 -6.65 -41.28 29.55
C GLY A 614 -7.17 -40.47 30.73
N ASN A 615 -8.43 -40.69 31.05
CA ASN A 615 -9.07 -40.23 32.29
C ASN A 615 -9.93 -41.36 32.87
N ALA A 616 -10.29 -41.22 34.14
CA ALA A 616 -11.15 -42.16 34.83
C ALA A 616 -12.06 -41.44 35.82
N ASP A 617 -13.24 -42.00 36.04
CA ASP A 617 -14.15 -41.63 37.12
C ASP A 617 -14.00 -42.64 38.26
N VAL A 618 -13.60 -42.17 39.45
CA VAL A 618 -13.42 -42.99 40.65
C VAL A 618 -14.34 -42.51 41.77
N ARG A 619 -15.10 -43.43 42.36
CA ARG A 619 -15.94 -43.14 43.52
C ARG A 619 -15.12 -43.27 44.79
N THR A 620 -14.90 -42.16 45.47
CA THR A 620 -14.08 -42.10 46.69
C THR A 620 -14.95 -41.81 47.90
N ARG A 621 -14.82 -42.63 48.96
CA ARG A 621 -15.54 -42.45 50.23
C ARG A 621 -14.67 -41.67 51.21
N PHE A 622 -15.17 -40.51 51.66
CA PHE A 622 -14.59 -39.72 52.74
C PHE A 622 -15.48 -39.80 53.99
N LYS A 623 -15.00 -39.32 55.15
CA LYS A 623 -15.79 -39.33 56.40
C LYS A 623 -17.09 -38.56 56.28
N ALA A 624 -17.06 -37.40 55.62
CA ALA A 624 -18.21 -36.52 55.51
C ALA A 624 -19.17 -36.96 54.40
N ARG A 625 -18.66 -37.32 53.22
CA ARG A 625 -19.47 -37.64 52.04
C ARG A 625 -18.68 -38.49 51.03
N THR A 626 -19.39 -39.27 50.23
CA THR A 626 -18.84 -39.91 49.02
C THR A 626 -18.85 -38.94 47.85
N HIS A 627 -17.73 -38.85 47.12
CA HIS A 627 -17.57 -38.03 45.92
C HIS A 627 -17.18 -38.88 44.71
N ASP A 628 -17.65 -38.50 43.53
CA ASP A 628 -17.21 -39.09 42.26
C ASP A 628 -16.14 -38.17 41.66
N LEU A 629 -14.88 -38.64 41.62
CA LEU A 629 -13.73 -37.88 41.15
C LEU A 629 -13.42 -38.22 39.69
N ASN A 630 -13.40 -37.23 38.80
CA ASN A 630 -12.85 -37.37 37.45
C ASN A 630 -11.37 -36.97 37.47
N VAL A 631 -10.48 -37.95 37.29
CA VAL A 631 -9.01 -37.82 37.41
C VAL A 631 -8.32 -38.31 36.13
N SER A 632 -7.04 -37.98 35.94
CA SER A 632 -6.22 -38.63 34.91
C SER A 632 -6.00 -40.10 35.25
N THR A 633 -5.65 -40.92 34.26
CA THR A 633 -5.30 -42.33 34.51
C THR A 633 -4.12 -42.45 35.49
N TYR A 634 -3.09 -41.59 35.37
CA TYR A 634 -1.98 -41.58 36.33
C TYR A 634 -2.42 -41.23 37.75
N ALA A 635 -3.30 -40.24 37.90
CA ALA A 635 -3.84 -39.90 39.22
C ALA A 635 -4.70 -41.04 39.79
N LEU A 636 -5.46 -41.78 38.96
CA LEU A 636 -6.15 -43.00 39.39
C LEU A 636 -5.17 -44.03 39.93
N VAL A 637 -4.11 -44.37 39.17
CA VAL A 637 -3.10 -45.36 39.62
C VAL A 637 -2.47 -44.95 40.94
N ILE A 638 -2.19 -43.65 41.14
CA ILE A 638 -1.68 -43.14 42.42
C ILE A 638 -2.71 -43.32 43.54
N LEU A 639 -3.99 -43.01 43.30
CA LEU A 639 -5.04 -43.13 44.32
C LEU A 639 -5.29 -44.58 44.75
N LEU A 640 -5.22 -45.54 43.82
CA LEU A 640 -5.40 -46.97 44.10
C LEU A 640 -4.32 -47.51 45.06
N LEU A 641 -3.14 -46.90 45.12
CA LEU A 641 -2.10 -47.28 46.11
C LEU A 641 -2.53 -47.01 47.56
N PHE A 642 -3.52 -46.15 47.78
CA PHE A 642 -4.03 -45.82 49.10
C PHE A 642 -5.28 -46.63 49.49
N GLU A 643 -5.77 -47.54 48.65
CA GLU A 643 -6.99 -48.30 48.90
C GLU A 643 -6.83 -49.32 50.06
N ASP A 644 -5.72 -50.05 50.08
CA ASP A 644 -5.46 -51.11 51.09
C ASP A 644 -4.68 -50.63 52.33
N LEU A 645 -4.35 -49.33 52.39
CA LEU A 645 -3.56 -48.76 53.49
C LEU A 645 -4.43 -48.40 54.69
N LYS A 646 -3.86 -48.51 55.90
CA LYS A 646 -4.55 -48.10 57.13
C LYS A 646 -4.60 -46.57 57.24
N ASN A 647 -5.58 -46.06 57.99
CA ASN A 647 -5.69 -44.61 58.25
C ASN A 647 -4.36 -44.05 58.80
N ASN A 648 -3.92 -42.92 58.24
CA ASN A 648 -2.65 -42.24 58.52
C ASN A 648 -1.36 -42.95 58.07
N GLU A 649 -1.44 -44.01 57.27
CA GLU A 649 -0.25 -44.61 56.67
C GLU A 649 0.32 -43.69 55.57
N VAL A 650 1.64 -43.55 55.57
CA VAL A 650 2.37 -42.56 54.78
C VAL A 650 3.08 -43.27 53.65
N LEU A 651 2.89 -42.82 52.42
CA LEU A 651 3.70 -43.23 51.27
C LEU A 651 4.69 -42.13 50.91
N THR A 652 5.97 -42.47 50.78
CA THR A 652 6.97 -41.51 50.30
C THR A 652 6.86 -41.32 48.79
N TYR A 653 7.40 -40.22 48.27
CA TYR A 653 7.50 -40.01 46.83
C TYR A 653 8.21 -41.16 46.11
N GLN A 654 9.25 -41.75 46.73
CA GLN A 654 9.99 -42.87 46.15
C GLN A 654 9.18 -44.17 46.12
N ASP A 655 8.35 -44.42 47.14
CA ASP A 655 7.45 -45.58 47.16
C ASP A 655 6.42 -45.50 46.03
N ILE A 656 5.79 -44.33 45.88
CA ILE A 656 4.80 -44.07 44.82
C ILE A 656 5.47 -44.19 43.45
N LYS A 657 6.67 -43.64 43.26
CA LYS A 657 7.43 -43.75 42.02
C LYS A 657 7.75 -45.20 41.68
N SER A 658 8.20 -45.97 42.65
CA SER A 658 8.59 -47.37 42.45
C SER A 658 7.39 -48.26 42.13
N ALA A 659 6.25 -48.03 42.78
CA ALA A 659 5.02 -48.78 42.54
C ALA A 659 4.39 -48.43 41.18
N THR A 660 4.32 -47.15 40.83
CA THR A 660 3.64 -46.68 39.61
C THR A 660 4.52 -46.71 38.36
N GLN A 661 5.85 -46.68 38.52
CA GLN A 661 6.85 -46.58 37.44
C GLN A 661 6.72 -45.31 36.57
N LEU A 662 6.12 -44.25 37.11
CA LEU A 662 5.94 -42.97 36.42
C LEU A 662 7.24 -42.15 36.37
N ALA A 663 7.43 -41.42 35.26
CA ALA A 663 8.50 -40.44 35.13
C ALA A 663 8.32 -39.27 36.13
N ASP A 664 9.43 -38.72 36.63
CA ASP A 664 9.40 -37.69 37.70
C ASP A 664 8.53 -36.48 37.35
N ASN A 665 8.61 -35.99 36.12
CA ASN A 665 7.85 -34.81 35.68
C ASN A 665 6.33 -35.07 35.73
N GLU A 666 5.89 -36.25 35.30
CA GLU A 666 4.48 -36.64 35.31
C GLU A 666 4.01 -36.94 36.74
N LEU A 667 4.82 -37.64 37.53
CA LEU A 667 4.50 -37.94 38.92
C LEU A 667 4.32 -36.67 39.75
N LYS A 668 5.26 -35.72 39.66
CA LYS A 668 5.17 -34.41 40.33
C LYS A 668 3.90 -33.66 39.95
N ARG A 669 3.58 -33.56 38.65
CA ARG A 669 2.36 -32.88 38.15
C ARG A 669 1.07 -33.51 38.68
N ASN A 670 0.99 -34.84 38.70
CA ASN A 670 -0.20 -35.54 39.18
C ASN A 670 -0.33 -35.44 40.72
N LEU A 671 0.76 -35.61 41.48
CA LEU A 671 0.75 -35.43 42.94
C LEU A 671 0.42 -33.99 43.35
N GLN A 672 0.94 -32.99 42.63
CA GLN A 672 0.61 -31.59 42.88
C GLN A 672 -0.90 -31.33 42.69
N SER A 673 -1.50 -31.95 41.66
CA SER A 673 -2.94 -31.87 41.38
C SER A 673 -3.80 -32.50 42.48
N LEU A 674 -3.33 -33.59 43.10
CA LEU A 674 -4.04 -34.33 44.15
C LEU A 674 -3.84 -33.76 45.57
N ALA A 675 -2.67 -33.17 45.86
CA ALA A 675 -2.28 -32.80 47.22
C ALA A 675 -2.19 -31.27 47.48
N CYS A 676 -1.80 -30.50 46.47
CA CYS A 676 -1.47 -29.08 46.65
C CYS A 676 -2.54 -28.13 46.08
N ALA A 677 -3.28 -28.59 45.08
CA ALA A 677 -4.26 -27.79 44.34
C ALA A 677 -5.57 -27.54 45.11
N LYS A 678 -6.63 -27.15 44.37
CA LYS A 678 -7.95 -26.81 44.93
C LYS A 678 -8.59 -27.96 45.71
N TYR A 679 -8.50 -29.18 45.20
CA TYR A 679 -9.11 -30.37 45.80
C TYR A 679 -8.03 -31.26 46.37
N LYS A 680 -7.73 -31.09 47.66
CA LYS A 680 -6.67 -31.81 48.38
C LYS A 680 -7.15 -33.19 48.84
N VAL A 681 -7.22 -34.12 47.91
CA VAL A 681 -7.58 -35.53 48.18
C VAL A 681 -6.47 -36.23 48.95
N LEU A 682 -5.21 -35.81 48.76
CA LEU A 682 -4.06 -36.24 49.54
C LEU A 682 -3.56 -35.10 50.43
N LYS A 683 -3.02 -35.42 51.62
CA LYS A 683 -2.25 -34.49 52.46
C LYS A 683 -0.77 -34.74 52.23
N LYS A 684 -0.04 -33.69 51.84
CA LYS A 684 1.43 -33.69 51.68
C LYS A 684 2.11 -33.35 53.01
N HIS A 685 3.20 -34.02 53.32
CA HIS A 685 4.10 -33.75 54.45
C HIS A 685 5.55 -33.57 53.95
N PRO A 686 6.22 -32.44 54.25
CA PRO A 686 5.69 -31.23 54.90
C PRO A 686 4.75 -30.43 53.96
N PRO A 687 3.77 -29.66 54.46
CA PRO A 687 2.85 -28.92 53.60
C PRO A 687 3.56 -27.82 52.81
N SER A 688 3.54 -27.91 51.47
CA SER A 688 4.03 -26.84 50.59
C SER A 688 3.27 -26.83 49.25
N ARG A 689 3.60 -25.91 48.34
CA ARG A 689 2.92 -25.75 47.05
C ARG A 689 3.53 -26.58 45.92
N ASP A 690 4.80 -26.98 46.08
CA ASP A 690 5.60 -27.71 45.09
C ASP A 690 5.92 -29.12 45.58
N ILE A 691 6.26 -30.05 44.67
CA ILE A 691 6.57 -31.45 45.02
C ILE A 691 8.08 -31.70 44.91
N SER A 692 8.69 -32.12 46.01
CA SER A 692 10.06 -32.61 46.14
C SER A 692 10.10 -34.14 46.17
N SER A 693 11.28 -34.71 45.90
CA SER A 693 11.55 -36.14 45.98
C SER A 693 11.55 -36.70 47.41
N ASP A 694 11.63 -35.83 48.40
CA ASP A 694 11.70 -36.20 49.83
C ASP A 694 10.32 -36.07 50.52
N ASP A 695 9.30 -35.68 49.76
CA ASP A 695 7.95 -35.52 50.30
C ASP A 695 7.28 -36.86 50.57
N SER A 696 6.30 -36.82 51.47
CA SER A 696 5.43 -37.95 51.74
C SER A 696 3.95 -37.56 51.74
N PHE A 697 3.08 -38.54 51.50
CA PHE A 697 1.66 -38.34 51.22
C PHE A 697 0.80 -39.28 52.06
N THR A 698 -0.35 -38.77 52.49
CA THR A 698 -1.38 -39.52 53.23
C THR A 698 -2.75 -39.26 52.61
N PHE A 699 -3.68 -40.19 52.73
CA PHE A 699 -5.05 -39.99 52.27
C PHE A 699 -5.82 -38.99 53.15
N ASN A 700 -6.52 -38.03 52.54
CA ASN A 700 -7.29 -37.02 53.28
C ASN A 700 -8.74 -37.45 53.53
N GLU A 701 -8.97 -38.24 54.58
CA GLU A 701 -10.33 -38.69 54.96
C GLU A 701 -11.29 -37.56 55.33
N ASP A 702 -10.75 -36.43 55.78
CA ASP A 702 -11.51 -35.27 56.26
C ASP A 702 -11.84 -34.30 55.11
N PHE A 703 -11.56 -34.67 53.86
CA PHE A 703 -11.86 -33.85 52.68
C PHE A 703 -13.36 -33.60 52.53
N THR A 704 -13.72 -32.35 52.28
CA THR A 704 -15.11 -31.92 52.03
C THR A 704 -15.20 -30.99 50.84
N ALA A 705 -16.18 -31.20 49.97
CA ALA A 705 -16.49 -30.28 48.87
C ALA A 705 -18.03 -30.17 48.67
N PRO A 706 -18.54 -29.04 48.15
CA PRO A 706 -19.98 -28.87 47.93
C PRO A 706 -20.53 -29.75 46.80
N LEU A 707 -19.71 -30.05 45.79
CA LEU A 707 -20.10 -30.77 44.59
C LEU A 707 -19.94 -32.28 44.77
N GLN A 708 -20.95 -33.07 44.37
CA GLN A 708 -20.85 -34.54 44.39
C GLN A 708 -19.85 -35.08 43.37
N ARG A 709 -19.85 -34.53 42.15
CA ARG A 709 -18.89 -34.87 41.10
C ARG A 709 -17.82 -33.79 40.99
N ILE A 710 -16.56 -34.17 41.09
CA ILE A 710 -15.42 -33.25 41.15
C ILE A 710 -14.45 -33.62 40.03
N LYS A 711 -14.12 -32.66 39.16
CA LYS A 711 -13.08 -32.84 38.15
C LYS A 711 -11.75 -32.33 38.67
N ILE A 712 -10.80 -33.23 38.88
CA ILE A 712 -9.42 -32.93 39.24
C ILE A 712 -8.61 -33.04 37.95
N GLY A 713 -8.51 -31.92 37.23
CA GLY A 713 -7.66 -31.86 36.06
C GLY A 713 -6.19 -31.89 36.46
N THR A 714 -5.37 -32.58 35.67
CA THR A 714 -3.93 -32.45 35.74
C THR A 714 -3.53 -30.99 35.53
N ILE A 715 -2.58 -30.50 36.31
CA ILE A 715 -1.93 -29.21 36.10
C ILE A 715 -1.12 -29.33 34.80
N ALA A 716 -1.78 -29.07 33.68
CA ALA A 716 -1.16 -29.02 32.37
C ALA A 716 -0.76 -27.57 32.08
N THR A 717 0.52 -27.34 31.82
CA THR A 717 1.00 -26.09 31.23
C THR A 717 0.33 -25.96 29.86
N LYS A 718 -0.42 -24.86 29.67
CA LYS A 718 -1.06 -24.55 28.39
C LYS A 718 -0.05 -24.19 27.30
N VAL A 719 1.13 -23.76 27.72
CA VAL A 719 2.23 -23.28 26.91
C VAL A 719 3.41 -24.22 27.13
N GLU A 720 4.06 -24.62 26.06
CA GLU A 720 5.26 -25.46 26.14
C GLU A 720 6.36 -24.73 26.92
N SER A 721 7.03 -25.44 27.82
CA SER A 721 8.24 -24.94 28.47
C SER A 721 9.34 -24.66 27.44
N THR A 722 10.37 -23.91 27.82
CA THR A 722 11.54 -23.66 26.95
C THR A 722 12.18 -24.95 26.45
N GLU A 723 12.24 -25.97 27.31
CA GLU A 723 12.73 -27.31 26.97
C GLU A 723 11.79 -28.03 25.99
N GLU A 724 10.48 -28.08 26.29
CA GLU A 724 9.48 -28.70 25.40
C GLU A 724 9.49 -28.05 24.00
N ARG A 725 9.67 -26.71 23.93
CA ARG A 725 9.80 -25.99 22.65
C ARG A 725 11.06 -26.39 21.87
N ARG A 726 12.19 -26.58 22.57
CA ARG A 726 13.43 -27.04 21.96
C ARG A 726 13.24 -28.43 21.35
N GLU A 727 12.66 -29.36 22.11
CA GLU A 727 12.33 -30.69 21.61
C GLU A 727 11.38 -30.65 20.41
N THR A 728 10.36 -29.79 20.46
CA THR A 728 9.42 -29.59 19.35
C THR A 728 10.14 -29.11 18.09
N ARG A 729 11.07 -28.14 18.23
CA ARG A 729 11.88 -27.64 17.11
C ARG A 729 12.80 -28.72 16.55
N ASP A 730 13.51 -29.46 17.40
CA ASP A 730 14.46 -30.49 16.98
C ASP A 730 13.73 -31.61 16.21
N ARG A 731 12.51 -31.96 16.63
CA ARG A 731 11.65 -32.91 15.89
C ARG A 731 11.25 -32.37 14.52
N VAL A 732 10.88 -31.09 14.42
CA VAL A 732 10.54 -30.46 13.12
C VAL A 732 11.78 -30.47 12.21
N GLU A 733 12.96 -30.13 12.72
CA GLU A 733 14.21 -30.17 11.96
C GLU A 733 14.53 -31.58 11.46
N GLU A 734 14.30 -32.61 12.27
CA GLU A 734 14.48 -34.00 11.85
C GLU A 734 13.50 -34.40 10.74
N GLU A 735 12.22 -34.00 10.85
CA GLU A 735 11.23 -34.22 9.77
C GLU A 735 11.62 -33.48 8.48
N ARG A 736 12.14 -32.25 8.57
CA ARG A 736 12.63 -31.47 7.42
C ARG A 736 13.73 -32.21 6.66
N LYS A 737 14.65 -32.91 7.34
CA LYS A 737 15.70 -33.71 6.68
C LYS A 737 15.10 -34.78 5.77
N HIS A 738 14.11 -35.51 6.27
CA HIS A 738 13.44 -36.56 5.50
C HIS A 738 12.63 -36.00 4.34
N GLN A 739 11.96 -34.85 4.53
CA GLN A 739 11.22 -34.17 3.47
C GLN A 739 12.14 -33.65 2.35
N ILE A 740 13.31 -33.10 2.71
CA ILE A 740 14.34 -32.68 1.76
C ILE A 740 14.84 -33.87 0.95
N ASP A 741 15.24 -34.97 1.61
CA ASP A 741 15.72 -36.17 0.94
C ASP A 741 14.70 -36.69 -0.08
N ALA A 742 13.44 -36.84 0.35
CA ALA A 742 12.37 -37.32 -0.50
C ALA A 742 12.09 -36.38 -1.69
N CYS A 743 12.22 -35.07 -1.50
CA CYS A 743 12.08 -34.07 -2.56
C CYS A 743 13.22 -34.18 -3.58
N VAL A 744 14.48 -34.20 -3.12
CA VAL A 744 15.67 -34.34 -3.97
C VAL A 744 15.60 -35.61 -4.79
N VAL A 745 15.33 -36.76 -4.15
CA VAL A 745 15.22 -38.06 -4.84
C VAL A 745 14.10 -38.03 -5.90
N ARG A 746 12.94 -37.44 -5.58
CA ARG A 746 11.82 -37.34 -6.53
C ARG A 746 12.19 -36.53 -7.77
N ILE A 747 12.85 -35.38 -7.59
CA ILE A 747 13.26 -34.51 -8.70
C ILE A 747 14.34 -35.20 -9.54
N MET A 748 15.36 -35.76 -8.89
CA MET A 748 16.47 -36.43 -9.58
C MET A 748 16.03 -37.70 -10.31
N LYS A 749 15.07 -38.45 -9.76
CA LYS A 749 14.49 -39.62 -10.42
C LYS A 749 13.80 -39.26 -11.74
N ASP A 750 13.13 -38.10 -11.78
CA ASP A 750 12.42 -37.58 -12.95
C ASP A 750 13.38 -36.97 -13.99
N ARG A 751 14.29 -36.09 -13.54
CA ARG A 751 15.21 -35.35 -14.42
C ARG A 751 16.45 -36.12 -14.85
N LYS A 752 16.83 -37.17 -14.10
CA LYS A 752 18.02 -38.02 -14.25
C LYS A 752 19.37 -37.32 -14.09
N GLN A 753 19.55 -36.13 -14.64
CA GLN A 753 20.74 -35.31 -14.48
C GLN A 753 20.36 -33.85 -14.30
N MET A 754 21.02 -33.14 -13.39
CA MET A 754 20.72 -31.73 -13.12
C MET A 754 21.90 -31.00 -12.49
N SER A 755 22.04 -29.70 -12.76
CA SER A 755 23.07 -28.87 -12.15
C SER A 755 22.77 -28.62 -10.66
N HIS A 756 23.80 -28.32 -9.86
CA HIS A 756 23.64 -27.99 -8.45
C HIS A 756 22.68 -26.82 -8.22
N ASN A 757 22.82 -25.73 -8.98
CA ASN A 757 22.00 -24.53 -8.81
C ASN A 757 20.53 -24.79 -9.20
N ASP A 758 20.31 -25.56 -10.27
CA ASP A 758 18.95 -25.89 -10.71
C ASP A 758 18.26 -26.82 -9.72
N LEU A 759 18.99 -27.83 -9.20
CA LEU A 759 18.49 -28.73 -8.16
C LEU A 759 18.11 -27.95 -6.89
N LEU A 760 18.98 -27.06 -6.42
CA LEU A 760 18.67 -26.24 -5.24
C LEU A 760 17.44 -25.36 -5.47
N THR A 761 17.36 -24.70 -6.63
CA THR A 761 16.23 -23.83 -6.98
C THR A 761 14.92 -24.61 -7.02
N GLU A 762 14.92 -25.79 -7.64
CA GLU A 762 13.72 -26.64 -7.76
C GLU A 762 13.30 -27.23 -6.41
N VAL A 763 14.26 -27.65 -5.56
CA VAL A 763 13.96 -28.15 -4.21
C VAL A 763 13.36 -27.04 -3.34
N VAL A 764 13.95 -25.85 -3.36
CA VAL A 764 13.40 -24.68 -2.64
C VAL A 764 12.00 -24.36 -3.15
N ARG A 765 11.78 -24.38 -4.47
CA ARG A 765 10.46 -24.12 -5.08
C ARG A 765 9.40 -25.12 -4.64
N GLN A 766 9.72 -26.41 -4.53
CA GLN A 766 8.75 -27.42 -4.09
C GLN A 766 8.48 -27.38 -2.58
N LEU A 767 9.49 -27.06 -1.76
CA LEU A 767 9.37 -27.06 -0.30
C LEU A 767 8.87 -25.74 0.29
N SER A 768 8.96 -24.62 -0.45
CA SER A 768 8.54 -23.28 0.00
C SER A 768 7.09 -23.18 0.46
N SER A 769 6.23 -24.09 0.02
CA SER A 769 4.85 -24.19 0.49
C SER A 769 4.73 -24.59 1.96
N ARG A 770 5.76 -25.22 2.55
CA ARG A 770 5.78 -25.70 3.95
C ARG A 770 6.81 -25.01 4.83
N PHE A 771 8.03 -24.84 4.34
CA PHE A 771 9.12 -24.18 5.06
C PHE A 771 10.19 -23.69 4.08
N GLN A 772 11.07 -22.79 4.53
CA GLN A 772 12.19 -22.30 3.74
C GLN A 772 13.45 -23.15 4.02
N PRO A 773 13.91 -23.99 3.08
CA PRO A 773 15.08 -24.84 3.32
C PRO A 773 16.37 -24.00 3.33
N GLN A 774 17.20 -24.16 4.37
CA GLN A 774 18.49 -23.50 4.41
C GLN A 774 19.47 -24.11 3.39
N PRO A 775 20.19 -23.30 2.58
CA PRO A 775 21.11 -23.82 1.57
C PRO A 775 22.20 -24.74 2.14
N GLN A 776 22.65 -24.49 3.37
CA GLN A 776 23.63 -25.34 4.05
C GLN A 776 23.07 -26.74 4.37
N LEU A 777 21.80 -26.81 4.79
CA LEU A 777 21.13 -28.07 5.06
C LEU A 777 20.93 -28.86 3.77
N LEU A 778 20.48 -28.20 2.69
CA LEU A 778 20.33 -28.84 1.37
C LEU A 778 21.63 -29.49 0.89
N LYS A 779 22.76 -28.78 1.00
CA LYS A 779 24.08 -29.32 0.66
C LYS A 779 24.40 -30.57 1.47
N LYS A 780 24.26 -30.51 2.80
CA LYS A 780 24.49 -31.67 3.68
C LYS A 780 23.60 -32.87 3.32
N ARG A 781 22.34 -32.63 2.95
CA ARG A 781 21.42 -33.69 2.52
C ARG A 781 21.80 -34.31 1.19
N ILE A 782 22.22 -33.49 0.21
CA ILE A 782 22.70 -34.00 -1.08
C ILE A 782 23.95 -34.87 -0.89
N GLU A 783 24.92 -34.45 -0.06
CA GLU A 783 26.09 -35.29 0.26
C GLU A 783 25.67 -36.63 0.89
N SER A 784 24.74 -36.60 1.85
CA SER A 784 24.21 -37.82 2.46
C SER A 784 23.51 -38.74 1.45
N LEU A 785 22.85 -38.19 0.43
CA LEU A 785 22.25 -38.98 -0.65
C LEU A 785 23.29 -39.57 -1.62
N ILE A 786 24.44 -38.91 -1.80
CA ILE A 786 25.57 -39.45 -2.56
C ILE A 786 26.23 -40.61 -1.79
N GLU A 787 26.48 -40.43 -0.49
CA GLU A 787 27.01 -41.49 0.39
C GLU A 787 26.09 -42.72 0.43
N ARG A 788 24.79 -42.51 0.28
CA ARG A 788 23.77 -43.57 0.21
C ARG A 788 23.50 -44.08 -1.21
N GLU A 789 24.34 -43.71 -2.18
CA GLU A 789 24.30 -44.16 -3.58
C GLU A 789 22.98 -43.85 -4.32
N TYR A 790 22.21 -42.85 -3.87
CA TYR A 790 21.04 -42.37 -4.62
C TYR A 790 21.45 -41.44 -5.77
N LEU A 791 22.55 -40.73 -5.61
CA LEU A 791 23.09 -39.73 -6.53
C LEU A 791 24.59 -39.95 -6.71
N ASP A 792 25.11 -39.57 -7.88
CA ASP A 792 26.55 -39.48 -8.13
C ASP A 792 26.89 -38.09 -8.70
N ARG A 793 28.15 -37.67 -8.54
CA ARG A 793 28.64 -36.42 -9.12
C ARG A 793 28.95 -36.63 -10.60
N GLY A 794 28.40 -35.77 -11.44
CA GLY A 794 28.75 -35.74 -12.85
C GLY A 794 30.23 -35.41 -13.06
N GLN A 795 30.73 -35.67 -14.28
CA GLN A 795 32.13 -35.46 -14.65
C GLN A 795 32.63 -34.02 -14.41
N ASP A 796 31.72 -33.04 -14.47
CA ASP A 796 32.00 -31.62 -14.25
C ASP A 796 32.04 -31.21 -12.77
N ARG A 797 31.73 -32.13 -11.84
CA ARG A 797 31.52 -31.92 -10.39
C ARG A 797 30.48 -30.85 -10.03
N LYS A 798 29.75 -30.32 -11.00
CA LYS A 798 28.73 -29.27 -10.87
C LYS A 798 27.33 -29.79 -11.18
N SER A 799 27.24 -31.00 -11.74
CA SER A 799 26.00 -31.73 -11.95
C SER A 799 25.92 -32.97 -11.07
N TYR A 800 24.69 -33.42 -10.84
CA TYR A 800 24.40 -34.68 -10.19
C TYR A 800 23.68 -35.60 -11.17
N THR A 801 23.92 -36.90 -11.05
CA THR A 801 23.26 -37.96 -11.82
C THR A 801 22.52 -38.88 -10.86
N TYR A 802 21.31 -39.27 -11.21
CA TYR A 802 20.51 -40.24 -10.43
C TYR A 802 20.97 -41.66 -10.73
N MET A 803 21.23 -42.46 -9.69
CA MET A 803 21.89 -43.76 -9.81
C MET A 803 20.94 -44.97 -9.82
N ALA A 804 19.62 -44.77 -9.62
CA ALA A 804 18.65 -45.85 -9.48
C ALA A 804 17.63 -45.99 -10.62
#